data_AF-A0A7V6N8B6-F1
#
_entry.id   AF-A0A7V6N8B6-F1
#
_cell.length_a   1.000
_cell.length_b   1.000
_cell.length_c   1.000
_cell.angle_alpha   90.00
_cell.angle_beta   90.00
_cell.angle_gamma   90.00
#
_symmetry.space_group_name_H-M   'P 1'
#
loop_
_entity.id
_entity.type
_entity.pdbx_description
1 polymer ?
#
loop_
_entity_poly.entity_id
_entity_poly.type
_entity_poly.pdbx_seq_one_letter_code
_entity_poly.pdbx_strand_id
1 'polypeptide(L)'
;MNKDFIIEAAELLEEIAAKDQSPSHSLMEQRRLLESIYKNLLADSGLSFNGLFARMQYFHDNNDTPREIVSSVNSLRILANKAVHEADAVITKEQAMAGVKSIYTLLKHVDDQLAMPQLEKTLEGVKDFAPPRQSARRSFRCIIKEVKHHINGGKVAGLEIIAIDDEQRNVSILLRDDRVNNGRKTKYSQLLPSLWEYANLACHQLTEVKGRDNYYIDNPQTVVVLEPDFLVDASSIAGCITNKGFFPELFILGHLISESGSDKMLLGRMANSIFDDLIGEKDGDYLELFKRGLASMPIPMVAQGAQVAMDIYKIIEDTHLENLRDYAAGMKAKSYLLEPSFLCPDYGLQGRLDLIFEERNKYSIVELKSGGSPRYDVWNAHRYQVVAYNMILRAAYGAQNIANSSILYSSAKDKNLRNVQNFPILEQNLINVRNRIVGILRLLSLDPKRFFDWVLRQKVDSYESFHQVRFKRLQTLLSSLKPHEYEWFCEQLRRVVREIWQVKVGSQESGRDYGHSALWNLSAAEKEGKIIPHLKIKESDGTHITLTWDDELPITDFRSGDIVIFYDEAKGVEKQEIIRGVIEDMDKERIVLRVRGGISRKFDSKSLWAIEHDVLETFLYSPMSSLINFLESTQDKRDLLLGLREPKADEVASTDEDDEKESVLKRMKAADELYIVQGPPGTGKTSGLIGKYIEDIYHQTNRVMMVLSFTNRAVDEICGCLQERDIPFIRTGNSRGITDELLYNLIRGKRYLEIESIIADNRIYVASVQSANAWYKDLQRIITVDEILVDEASQILENQILGVLSSCDKCIFIGDQNQLPAISVQDNIRYSFKEPELQALHYDDTNQ
;
A
#
# COMPACT_ATOMS: atom_id res chain seq x y z
N MET A 1 -18.38 35.50 -11.46
CA MET A 1 -17.25 36.45 -11.36
C MET A 1 -17.79 37.87 -11.34
N ASN A 2 -17.22 38.76 -10.53
CA ASN A 2 -17.58 40.17 -10.54
C ASN A 2 -16.86 40.87 -11.72
N LYS A 3 -17.60 41.31 -12.74
CA LYS A 3 -17.04 42.02 -13.91
C LYS A 3 -16.23 43.24 -13.49
N ASP A 4 -16.62 43.89 -12.40
CA ASP A 4 -15.94 45.05 -11.84
C ASP A 4 -14.47 44.76 -11.49
N PHE A 5 -14.18 43.56 -10.96
CA PHE A 5 -12.81 43.18 -10.62
C PHE A 5 -11.90 43.01 -11.85
N ILE A 6 -12.41 42.50 -12.98
CA ILE A 6 -11.59 42.37 -14.20
C ILE A 6 -11.17 43.74 -14.71
N ILE A 7 -12.10 44.70 -14.69
CA ILE A 7 -11.82 46.07 -15.13
C ILE A 7 -10.78 46.70 -14.20
N GLU A 8 -10.96 46.61 -12.88
CA GLU A 8 -9.98 47.09 -11.89
C GLU A 8 -8.59 46.44 -12.08
N ALA A 9 -8.54 45.13 -12.35
CA ALA A 9 -7.30 44.42 -12.61
C ALA A 9 -6.61 44.88 -13.91
N ALA A 10 -7.40 45.21 -14.95
CA ALA A 10 -6.90 45.73 -16.22
C ALA A 10 -6.41 47.17 -16.10
N GLU A 11 -7.09 48.03 -15.34
CA GLU A 11 -6.66 49.39 -15.01
C GLU A 11 -5.32 49.38 -14.26
N LEU A 12 -5.21 48.54 -13.22
CA LEU A 12 -3.95 48.38 -12.48
C LEU A 12 -2.82 47.85 -13.37
N LEU A 13 -3.13 46.97 -14.33
CA LEU A 13 -2.16 46.48 -15.31
C LEU A 13 -1.65 47.60 -16.24
N GLU A 14 -2.54 48.49 -16.67
CA GLU A 14 -2.22 49.68 -17.46
C GLU A 14 -1.29 50.64 -16.70
N GLU A 15 -1.57 50.88 -15.41
CA GLU A 15 -0.68 51.65 -14.53
C GLU A 15 0.71 51.02 -14.40
N ILE A 16 0.79 49.70 -14.20
CA ILE A 16 2.06 48.96 -14.09
C ILE A 16 2.88 49.09 -15.38
N ALA A 17 2.22 49.09 -16.53
CA ALA A 17 2.86 49.23 -17.85
C ALA A 17 3.34 50.67 -18.13
N ALA A 18 2.63 51.67 -17.63
CA ALA A 18 2.94 53.09 -17.83
C ALA A 18 4.00 53.64 -16.86
N LYS A 19 4.17 53.05 -15.67
CA LYS A 19 5.17 53.46 -14.67
C LYS A 19 6.60 53.36 -15.20
N ASP A 20 7.38 54.42 -15.03
CA ASP A 20 8.83 54.40 -15.27
C ASP A 20 9.55 53.74 -14.08
N GLN A 21 9.68 52.41 -14.14
CA GLN A 21 10.24 51.59 -13.07
C GLN A 21 11.18 50.50 -13.62
N SER A 22 12.01 49.93 -12.75
CA SER A 22 12.90 48.84 -13.16
C SER A 22 12.10 47.61 -13.63
N PRO A 23 12.57 46.86 -14.65
CA PRO A 23 11.87 45.67 -15.14
C PRO A 23 11.59 44.63 -14.04
N SER A 24 12.52 44.49 -13.09
CA SER A 24 12.34 43.60 -11.93
C SER A 24 11.20 44.05 -11.02
N HIS A 25 11.09 45.36 -10.73
CA HIS A 25 10.00 45.87 -9.90
C HIS A 25 8.63 45.74 -10.59
N SER A 26 8.58 46.02 -11.90
CA SER A 26 7.37 45.80 -12.71
C SER A 26 6.89 44.34 -12.62
N LEU A 27 7.79 43.36 -12.76
CA LEU A 27 7.42 41.94 -12.63
C LEU A 27 6.94 41.55 -11.22
N MET A 28 7.44 42.21 -10.17
CA MET A 28 6.95 41.99 -8.80
C MET A 28 5.50 42.45 -8.65
N GLU A 29 5.15 43.61 -9.19
CA GLU A 29 3.76 44.10 -9.23
C GLU A 29 2.87 43.19 -10.09
N GLN A 30 3.33 42.80 -11.28
CA GLN A 30 2.62 41.87 -12.16
C GLN A 30 2.34 40.52 -11.47
N ARG A 31 3.28 39.99 -10.68
CA ARG A 31 3.07 38.75 -9.90
C ARG A 31 1.99 38.91 -8.84
N ARG A 32 1.95 40.04 -8.13
CA ARG A 32 0.90 40.33 -7.12
C ARG A 32 -0.47 40.43 -7.77
N LEU A 33 -0.55 41.11 -8.92
CA LEU A 33 -1.77 41.22 -9.70
C LEU A 33 -2.22 39.85 -10.20
N LEU A 34 -1.32 39.06 -10.79
CA LEU A 34 -1.60 37.69 -11.22
C LEU A 34 -2.14 36.85 -10.04
N GLU A 35 -1.58 37.00 -8.85
CA GLU A 35 -2.09 36.31 -7.66
C GLU A 35 -3.49 36.76 -7.25
N SER A 36 -3.78 38.05 -7.31
CA SER A 36 -5.11 38.60 -7.03
C SER A 36 -6.15 38.09 -8.04
N ILE A 37 -5.79 38.03 -9.32
CA ILE A 37 -6.64 37.52 -10.40
C ILE A 37 -7.05 36.07 -10.11
N TYR A 38 -6.09 35.18 -9.91
CA TYR A 38 -6.41 33.76 -9.66
C TYR A 38 -7.10 33.51 -8.31
N LYS A 39 -6.94 34.39 -7.31
CA LYS A 39 -7.72 34.32 -6.06
C LYS A 39 -9.19 34.63 -6.31
N ASN A 40 -9.48 35.67 -7.10
CA ASN A 40 -10.86 36.04 -7.44
C ASN A 40 -11.51 35.03 -8.39
N LEU A 41 -10.77 34.51 -9.37
CA LEU A 41 -11.27 33.47 -10.29
C LEU A 41 -11.70 32.18 -9.57
N LEU A 42 -11.14 31.91 -8.39
CA LEU A 42 -11.40 30.71 -7.61
C LEU A 42 -12.04 30.99 -6.24
N ALA A 43 -12.67 32.16 -6.07
CA ALA A 43 -13.29 32.54 -4.78
C ALA A 43 -14.39 31.55 -4.35
N ASP A 44 -15.14 31.01 -5.32
CA ASP A 44 -16.30 30.15 -5.09
C ASP A 44 -15.99 28.65 -5.15
N SER A 45 -14.73 28.23 -5.34
CA SER A 45 -14.41 26.83 -5.65
C SER A 45 -14.53 25.85 -4.48
N GLY A 46 -14.75 26.34 -3.25
CA GLY A 46 -14.75 25.54 -2.01
C GLY A 46 -13.39 24.91 -1.65
N LEU A 47 -12.39 24.97 -2.55
CA LEU A 47 -11.09 24.32 -2.41
C LEU A 47 -10.04 25.25 -1.78
N SER A 48 -9.13 24.65 -0.99
CA SER A 48 -7.90 25.31 -0.57
C SER A 48 -6.75 25.04 -1.54
N PHE A 49 -5.96 26.07 -1.87
CA PHE A 49 -4.81 25.98 -2.77
C PHE A 49 -3.52 26.48 -2.11
N ASN A 50 -2.42 25.75 -2.30
CA ASN A 50 -1.09 26.11 -1.81
C ASN A 50 -0.34 27.02 -2.81
N GLY A 51 -0.70 28.31 -2.82
CA GLY A 51 0.02 29.34 -3.57
C GLY A 51 -0.50 29.63 -4.99
N LEU A 52 0.18 30.54 -5.71
CA LEU A 52 -0.26 31.07 -7.00
C LEU A 52 -0.29 30.02 -8.11
N PHE A 53 0.81 29.28 -8.31
CA PHE A 53 0.87 28.24 -9.33
C PHE A 53 -0.26 27.23 -9.15
N ALA A 54 -0.65 26.97 -7.89
CA ALA A 54 -1.68 26.01 -7.62
C ALA A 54 -3.06 26.40 -8.12
N ARG A 55 -3.38 27.67 -7.94
CA ARG A 55 -4.59 28.28 -8.46
C ARG A 55 -4.57 28.35 -9.99
N MET A 56 -3.42 28.71 -10.57
CA MET A 56 -3.26 28.76 -12.03
C MET A 56 -3.58 27.42 -12.67
N GLN A 57 -2.92 26.36 -12.20
CA GLN A 57 -3.09 25.03 -12.76
C GLN A 57 -4.54 24.55 -12.64
N TYR A 58 -5.12 24.65 -11.44
CA TYR A 58 -6.52 24.27 -11.23
C TYR A 58 -7.48 25.05 -12.14
N PHE A 59 -7.30 26.36 -12.27
CA PHE A 59 -8.14 27.16 -13.16
C PHE A 59 -8.02 26.67 -14.61
N HIS A 60 -6.82 26.47 -15.13
CA HIS A 60 -6.59 26.03 -16.51
C HIS A 60 -7.05 24.59 -16.79
N ASP A 61 -7.02 23.70 -15.80
CA ASP A 61 -7.46 22.32 -15.99
C ASP A 61 -8.99 22.19 -16.04
N ASN A 62 -9.69 23.17 -15.43
CA ASN A 62 -11.14 23.20 -15.29
C ASN A 62 -11.83 24.24 -16.20
N ASN A 63 -11.05 25.04 -16.95
CA ASN A 63 -11.53 26.01 -17.94
C ASN A 63 -10.77 25.80 -19.24
N ASP A 64 -11.42 25.92 -20.40
CA ASP A 64 -10.82 25.69 -21.72
C ASP A 64 -9.82 26.80 -22.13
N THR A 65 -8.75 26.94 -21.35
CA THR A 65 -7.72 27.97 -21.56
C THR A 65 -6.75 27.54 -22.66
N PRO A 66 -6.53 28.35 -23.71
CA PRO A 66 -5.56 28.07 -24.77
C PRO A 66 -4.14 27.83 -24.23
N ARG A 67 -3.41 26.88 -24.84
CA ARG A 67 -2.04 26.50 -24.42
C ARG A 67 -1.06 27.66 -24.45
N GLU A 68 -1.25 28.60 -25.36
CA GLU A 68 -0.44 29.80 -25.52
C GLU A 68 -0.56 30.71 -24.29
N ILE A 69 -1.79 30.89 -23.79
CA ILE A 69 -2.06 31.65 -22.56
C ILE A 69 -1.45 30.94 -21.37
N VAL A 70 -1.69 29.63 -21.22
CA VAL A 70 -1.13 28.83 -20.12
C VAL A 70 0.40 28.92 -20.09
N SER A 71 1.04 28.82 -21.26
CA SER A 71 2.50 28.92 -21.41
C SER A 71 3.02 30.32 -21.05
N SER A 72 2.33 31.37 -21.49
CA SER A 72 2.77 32.76 -21.29
C SER A 72 2.66 33.20 -19.83
N VAL A 73 1.54 32.90 -19.16
CA VAL A 73 1.35 33.22 -17.73
C VAL A 73 2.28 32.40 -16.84
N ASN A 74 2.61 31.16 -17.22
CA ASN A 74 3.62 30.36 -16.51
C ASN A 74 5.03 30.91 -16.69
N SER A 75 5.38 31.36 -17.89
CA SER A 75 6.66 32.03 -18.18
C SER A 75 6.80 33.31 -17.36
N LEU A 76 5.74 34.12 -17.29
CA LEU A 76 5.66 35.28 -16.40
C LEU A 76 5.90 34.90 -14.94
N ARG A 77 5.18 33.90 -14.42
CA ARG A 77 5.32 33.46 -13.02
C ARG A 77 6.76 33.03 -12.72
N ILE A 78 7.40 32.27 -13.61
CA ILE A 78 8.78 31.80 -13.44
C ILE A 78 9.74 33.00 -13.42
N LEU A 79 9.60 33.91 -14.38
CA LEU A 79 10.46 35.08 -14.48
C LEU A 79 10.29 36.04 -13.29
N ALA A 80 9.05 36.28 -12.87
CA ALA A 80 8.76 37.12 -11.71
C ALA A 80 9.25 36.48 -10.39
N ASN A 81 9.25 35.14 -10.29
CA ASN A 81 9.90 34.46 -9.16
C ASN A 81 11.41 34.70 -9.15
N LYS A 82 12.08 34.64 -10.31
CA LYS A 82 13.51 34.99 -10.42
C LYS A 82 13.77 36.43 -10.00
N ALA A 83 12.96 37.37 -10.49
CA ALA A 83 13.06 38.79 -10.13
C ALA A 83 13.02 39.04 -8.61
N VAL A 84 12.24 38.24 -7.88
CA VAL A 84 12.09 38.37 -6.42
C VAL A 84 13.24 37.74 -5.64
N HIS A 85 13.81 36.64 -6.14
CA HIS A 85 14.71 35.78 -5.36
C HIS A 85 16.18 35.83 -5.80
N GLU A 86 16.47 36.34 -6.99
CA GLU A 86 17.82 36.44 -7.56
C GLU A 86 18.18 37.91 -7.76
N ALA A 87 18.98 38.49 -6.84
CA ALA A 87 19.36 39.90 -6.88
C ALA A 87 20.12 40.30 -8.17
N ASP A 88 20.78 39.34 -8.81
CA ASP A 88 21.57 39.53 -10.04
C ASP A 88 20.82 39.10 -11.31
N ALA A 89 19.51 38.83 -11.24
CA ALA A 89 18.74 38.42 -12.41
C ALA A 89 18.68 39.56 -13.44
N VAL A 90 19.30 39.36 -14.61
CA VAL A 90 19.23 40.29 -15.74
C VAL A 90 17.88 40.14 -16.43
N ILE A 91 16.98 41.07 -16.16
CA ILE A 91 15.62 41.10 -16.72
C ILE A 91 15.50 42.27 -17.69
N THR A 92 15.07 41.99 -18.92
CA THR A 92 14.93 43.01 -19.96
C THR A 92 13.56 43.69 -19.90
N LYS A 93 13.48 44.93 -20.41
CA LYS A 93 12.20 45.65 -20.56
C LYS A 93 11.22 44.88 -21.45
N GLU A 94 11.72 44.21 -22.48
CA GLU A 94 10.92 43.36 -23.36
C GLU A 94 10.26 42.21 -22.61
N GLN A 95 10.98 41.55 -21.69
CA GLN A 95 10.44 40.47 -20.87
C GLN A 95 9.38 40.97 -19.87
N ALA A 96 9.57 42.16 -19.29
CA ALA A 96 8.58 42.79 -18.42
C ALA A 96 7.28 43.12 -19.20
N MET A 97 7.40 43.65 -20.42
CA MET A 97 6.26 43.94 -21.29
C MET A 97 5.56 42.67 -21.81
N ALA A 98 6.31 41.60 -22.10
CA ALA A 98 5.73 40.29 -22.41
C ALA A 98 4.88 39.74 -21.25
N GLY A 99 5.29 40.03 -20.01
CA GLY A 99 4.51 39.77 -18.81
C GLY A 99 3.18 40.53 -18.78
N VAL A 100 3.20 41.84 -19.04
CA VAL A 100 1.98 42.66 -19.14
C VAL A 100 1.04 42.09 -20.20
N LYS A 101 1.56 41.79 -21.40
CA LYS A 101 0.80 41.18 -22.49
C LYS A 101 0.15 39.86 -22.07
N SER A 102 0.88 39.02 -21.32
CA SER A 102 0.38 37.72 -20.83
C SER A 102 -0.81 37.89 -19.89
N ILE A 103 -0.77 38.85 -18.94
CA ILE A 103 -1.89 39.12 -18.03
C ILE A 103 -3.08 39.67 -18.80
N TYR A 104 -2.88 40.63 -19.71
CA TYR A 104 -3.97 41.20 -20.49
C TYR A 104 -4.66 40.14 -21.36
N THR A 105 -3.88 39.26 -21.98
CA THR A 105 -4.41 38.16 -22.81
C THR A 105 -5.23 37.17 -21.96
N LEU A 106 -4.80 36.88 -20.73
CA LEU A 106 -5.59 36.08 -19.78
C LEU A 106 -6.91 36.79 -19.43
N LEU A 107 -6.88 38.07 -19.07
CA LEU A 107 -8.09 38.82 -18.70
C LEU A 107 -9.09 38.87 -19.87
N LYS A 108 -8.61 39.10 -21.10
CA LYS A 108 -9.43 39.10 -22.32
C LYS A 108 -9.98 37.72 -22.69
N HIS A 109 -9.30 36.65 -22.28
CA HIS A 109 -9.83 35.30 -22.42
C HIS A 109 -10.96 35.01 -21.42
N VAL A 110 -10.86 35.58 -20.21
CA VAL A 110 -11.91 35.42 -19.18
C VAL A 110 -13.12 36.32 -19.48
N ASP A 111 -12.90 37.52 -20.00
CA ASP A 111 -13.95 38.44 -20.47
C ASP A 111 -13.60 38.96 -21.88
N ASP A 112 -14.27 38.41 -22.88
CA ASP A 112 -14.06 38.73 -24.30
C ASP A 112 -14.47 40.16 -24.67
N GLN A 113 -15.26 40.83 -23.80
CA GLN A 113 -15.70 42.21 -23.97
C GLN A 113 -14.71 43.23 -23.38
N LEU A 114 -13.65 42.80 -22.71
CA LEU A 114 -12.65 43.68 -22.13
C LEU A 114 -11.91 44.47 -23.23
N ALA A 115 -11.94 45.79 -23.13
CA ALA A 115 -11.24 46.71 -24.03
C ALA A 115 -10.52 47.81 -23.26
N MET A 116 -9.18 47.85 -23.38
CA MET A 116 -8.32 48.88 -22.78
C MET A 116 -7.49 49.56 -23.87
N PRO A 117 -8.02 50.61 -24.56
CA PRO A 117 -7.40 51.15 -25.77
C PRO A 117 -5.96 51.68 -25.57
N GLN A 118 -5.65 52.23 -24.40
CA GLN A 118 -4.31 52.76 -24.12
C GLN A 118 -3.31 51.62 -23.86
N LEU A 119 -3.69 50.62 -23.06
CA LEU A 119 -2.90 49.41 -22.86
C LEU A 119 -2.70 48.64 -24.17
N GLU A 120 -3.74 48.47 -25.00
CA GLU A 120 -3.64 47.80 -26.30
C GLU A 120 -2.64 48.47 -27.23
N LYS A 121 -2.64 49.81 -27.28
CA LYS A 121 -1.65 50.59 -28.02
C LYS A 121 -0.23 50.41 -27.46
N THR A 122 -0.09 50.30 -26.15
CA THR A 122 1.22 50.10 -25.47
C THR A 122 1.77 48.69 -25.73
N LEU A 123 0.90 47.71 -25.93
CA LEU A 123 1.26 46.31 -26.20
C LEU A 123 1.50 46.01 -27.69
N GLU A 124 1.24 46.98 -28.57
CA GLU A 124 1.46 46.82 -30.01
C GLU A 124 2.94 46.53 -30.32
N GLY A 125 3.21 45.44 -31.03
CA GLY A 125 4.58 45.00 -31.35
C GLY A 125 5.34 44.29 -30.22
N VAL A 126 4.75 44.15 -29.02
CA VAL A 126 5.35 43.37 -27.92
C VAL A 126 5.32 41.88 -28.24
N LYS A 127 6.50 41.25 -28.23
CA LYS A 127 6.66 39.81 -28.47
C LYS A 127 6.23 39.00 -27.24
N ASP A 128 5.67 37.82 -27.48
CA ASP A 128 5.39 36.86 -26.41
C ASP A 128 6.70 36.24 -25.87
N PHE A 129 6.60 35.58 -24.72
CA PHE A 129 7.73 34.80 -24.20
C PHE A 129 8.18 33.76 -25.23
N ALA A 130 9.49 33.72 -25.50
CA ALA A 130 10.05 32.73 -26.40
C ALA A 130 9.79 31.31 -25.87
N PRO A 131 9.33 30.37 -26.72
CA PRO A 131 9.11 29.00 -26.29
C PRO A 131 10.43 28.37 -25.85
N PRO A 132 10.44 27.54 -24.79
CA PRO A 132 11.65 26.86 -24.35
C PRO A 132 12.18 25.94 -25.45
N ARG A 133 13.51 25.92 -25.67
CA ARG A 133 14.16 24.96 -26.57
C ARG A 133 13.88 23.54 -26.09
N GLN A 134 13.19 22.74 -26.90
CA GLN A 134 12.94 21.33 -26.60
C GLN A 134 14.09 20.48 -27.13
N SER A 135 14.78 19.80 -26.22
CA SER A 135 15.68 18.70 -26.58
C SER A 135 14.87 17.42 -26.72
N ALA A 136 15.29 16.51 -27.59
CA ALA A 136 14.67 15.19 -27.72
C ALA A 136 14.67 14.47 -26.35
N ARG A 137 13.51 13.93 -25.99
CA ARG A 137 13.30 13.13 -24.78
C ARG A 137 13.15 11.67 -25.15
N ARG A 138 13.72 10.78 -24.35
CA ARG A 138 13.59 9.33 -24.53
C ARG A 138 13.23 8.65 -23.21
N SER A 139 12.34 7.67 -23.29
CA SER A 139 12.06 6.72 -22.21
C SER A 139 12.36 5.31 -22.74
N PHE A 140 12.97 4.47 -21.92
CA PHE A 140 13.32 3.08 -22.26
C PHE A 140 13.60 2.26 -20.99
N ARG A 141 13.48 0.94 -21.08
CA ARG A 141 14.01 0.02 -20.07
C ARG A 141 15.43 -0.40 -20.42
N CYS A 142 16.24 -0.69 -19.40
CA CYS A 142 17.60 -1.17 -19.57
C CYS A 142 18.07 -1.98 -18.36
N ILE A 143 19.15 -2.74 -18.55
CA ILE A 143 19.79 -3.57 -17.52
C ILE A 143 21.17 -2.96 -17.20
N ILE A 144 21.46 -2.76 -15.92
CA ILE A 144 22.74 -2.18 -15.47
C ILE A 144 23.90 -3.14 -15.76
N LYS A 145 24.99 -2.62 -16.33
CA LYS A 145 26.28 -3.32 -16.47
C LYS A 145 27.34 -2.75 -15.54
N GLU A 146 27.37 -1.44 -15.38
CA GLU A 146 28.29 -0.76 -14.47
C GLU A 146 27.59 0.49 -13.91
N VAL A 147 27.84 0.80 -12.64
CA VAL A 147 27.45 2.07 -12.04
C VAL A 147 28.58 2.62 -11.19
N LYS A 148 28.82 3.93 -11.30
CA LYS A 148 29.82 4.64 -10.49
C LYS A 148 29.41 6.07 -10.17
N HIS A 149 30.08 6.66 -9.20
CA HIS A 149 29.94 8.08 -8.92
C HIS A 149 30.46 8.93 -10.08
N HIS A 150 29.65 9.89 -10.52
CA HIS A 150 30.11 10.97 -11.37
C HIS A 150 30.89 11.98 -10.52
N ILE A 151 32.15 12.23 -10.85
CA ILE A 151 33.01 13.18 -10.14
C ILE A 151 33.14 14.45 -10.97
N ASN A 152 32.84 15.60 -10.36
CA ASN A 152 33.02 16.91 -10.98
C ASN A 152 33.70 17.86 -9.99
N GLY A 153 34.90 18.34 -10.33
CA GLY A 153 35.72 19.20 -9.47
C GLY A 153 36.17 18.50 -8.19
N GLY A 154 36.55 17.21 -8.27
CA GLY A 154 37.01 16.41 -7.13
C GLY A 154 35.93 16.02 -6.12
N LYS A 155 34.66 16.30 -6.41
CA LYS A 155 33.51 15.98 -5.55
C LYS A 155 32.48 15.16 -6.31
N VAL A 156 31.79 14.25 -5.60
CA VAL A 156 30.63 13.53 -6.12
C VAL A 156 29.57 14.54 -6.59
N ALA A 157 29.08 14.32 -7.81
CA ALA A 157 28.19 15.22 -8.54
C ALA A 157 26.98 14.51 -9.15
N GLY A 158 26.86 13.20 -8.96
CA GLY A 158 25.83 12.37 -9.58
C GLY A 158 26.27 10.92 -9.74
N LEU A 159 25.62 10.23 -10.69
CA LEU A 159 25.90 8.86 -11.10
C LEU A 159 26.14 8.76 -12.60
N GLU A 160 27.08 7.91 -12.98
CA GLU A 160 27.24 7.40 -14.35
C GLU A 160 26.83 5.93 -14.36
N ILE A 161 25.91 5.59 -15.25
CA ILE A 161 25.39 4.24 -15.44
C ILE A 161 25.70 3.82 -16.88
N ILE A 162 26.33 2.66 -17.03
CA ILE A 162 26.46 1.93 -18.29
C ILE A 162 25.47 0.78 -18.23
N ALA A 163 24.61 0.70 -19.23
CA ALA A 163 23.53 -0.28 -19.29
C ALA A 163 23.33 -0.81 -20.71
N ILE A 164 22.54 -1.87 -20.84
CA ILE A 164 22.08 -2.42 -22.12
C ILE A 164 20.57 -2.23 -22.19
N ASP A 165 20.06 -1.61 -23.24
CA ASP A 165 18.61 -1.46 -23.44
C ASP A 165 17.96 -2.69 -24.08
N ASP A 166 16.63 -2.69 -24.19
CA ASP A 166 15.86 -3.82 -24.74
C ASP A 166 16.21 -4.16 -26.20
N GLU A 167 16.80 -3.21 -26.94
CA GLU A 167 17.30 -3.41 -28.30
C GLU A 167 18.76 -3.92 -28.32
N GLN A 168 19.28 -4.37 -27.18
CA GLN A 168 20.64 -4.87 -27.00
C GLN A 168 21.73 -3.82 -27.29
N ARG A 169 21.42 -2.52 -27.18
CA ARG A 169 22.39 -1.45 -27.39
C ARG A 169 23.02 -1.03 -26.07
N ASN A 170 24.32 -0.76 -26.11
CA ASN A 170 25.00 -0.11 -24.99
C ASN A 170 24.53 1.35 -24.88
N VAL A 171 24.05 1.71 -23.71
CA VAL A 171 23.61 3.06 -23.36
C VAL A 171 24.41 3.61 -22.19
N SER A 172 24.70 4.91 -22.24
CA SER A 172 25.35 5.65 -21.15
C SER A 172 24.39 6.68 -20.59
N ILE A 173 24.17 6.66 -19.27
CA ILE A 173 23.24 7.56 -18.59
C ILE A 173 24.01 8.33 -17.52
N LEU A 174 23.94 9.65 -17.57
CA LEU A 174 24.48 10.54 -16.54
C LEU A 174 23.34 11.21 -15.77
N LEU A 175 23.25 10.89 -14.48
CA LEU A 175 22.26 11.43 -13.55
C LEU A 175 22.92 12.40 -12.58
N ARG A 176 22.65 13.71 -12.70
CA ARG A 176 23.33 14.76 -11.92
C ARG A 176 22.57 15.13 -10.66
N ASP A 177 23.31 15.35 -9.57
CA ASP A 177 22.76 15.91 -8.34
C ASP A 177 22.38 17.39 -8.52
N ASP A 178 21.40 17.86 -7.73
CA ASP A 178 20.90 19.24 -7.83
C ASP A 178 21.95 20.25 -7.32
N ARG A 179 22.07 21.38 -8.03
CA ARG A 179 22.91 22.53 -7.62
C ARG A 179 22.07 23.51 -6.80
N VAL A 180 22.59 23.96 -5.66
CA VAL A 180 21.98 25.00 -4.81
C VAL A 180 22.98 26.12 -4.57
N ASN A 181 22.50 27.37 -4.35
CA ASN A 181 23.32 28.59 -4.24
C ASN A 181 24.41 28.58 -3.14
N ASN A 182 24.52 27.54 -2.31
CA ASN A 182 25.59 27.34 -1.32
C ASN A 182 26.03 25.86 -1.16
N GLY A 183 25.79 24.98 -2.13
CA GLY A 183 26.18 23.56 -2.05
C GLY A 183 25.53 22.64 -3.11
N ARG A 184 25.80 21.33 -3.04
CA ARG A 184 25.09 20.31 -3.86
C ARG A 184 24.09 19.58 -2.98
N LYS A 185 22.84 19.46 -3.42
CA LYS A 185 21.86 18.59 -2.76
C LYS A 185 21.96 17.22 -3.41
N THR A 186 22.39 16.23 -2.65
CA THR A 186 22.51 14.85 -3.14
C THR A 186 21.12 14.30 -3.47
N LYS A 187 20.96 13.79 -4.69
CA LYS A 187 19.70 13.27 -5.22
C LYS A 187 19.90 11.87 -5.77
N TYR A 188 20.62 11.76 -6.88
CA TYR A 188 20.88 10.45 -7.52
C TYR A 188 22.09 9.76 -6.90
N SER A 189 23.10 10.50 -6.43
CA SER A 189 24.29 9.89 -5.83
C SER A 189 23.97 9.02 -4.61
N GLN A 190 22.90 9.33 -3.87
CA GLN A 190 22.42 8.52 -2.74
C GLN A 190 21.83 7.16 -3.16
N LEU A 191 21.53 6.97 -4.45
CA LEU A 191 20.95 5.75 -4.98
C LEU A 191 22.01 4.66 -5.21
N LEU A 192 23.30 5.01 -5.31
CA LEU A 192 24.38 4.04 -5.60
C LEU A 192 24.32 2.77 -4.73
N PRO A 193 24.13 2.85 -3.39
CA PRO A 193 24.10 1.65 -2.54
C PRO A 193 22.89 0.73 -2.81
N SER A 194 21.87 1.23 -3.51
CA SER A 194 20.67 0.49 -3.90
C SER A 194 20.79 -0.15 -5.28
N LEU A 195 21.82 0.14 -6.06
CA LEU A 195 22.00 -0.37 -7.42
C LEU A 195 22.99 -1.53 -7.42
N TRP A 196 22.73 -2.54 -8.26
CA TRP A 196 23.61 -3.68 -8.48
C TRP A 196 23.72 -4.01 -9.97
N GLU A 197 24.75 -4.77 -10.34
CA GLU A 197 24.90 -5.29 -11.70
C GLU A 197 23.72 -6.17 -12.07
N TYR A 198 23.20 -6.03 -13.28
CA TYR A 198 22.01 -6.71 -13.80
C TYR A 198 20.68 -6.28 -13.18
N ALA A 199 20.64 -5.21 -12.40
CA ALA A 199 19.37 -4.64 -11.98
C ALA A 199 18.62 -4.04 -13.19
N ASN A 200 17.30 -4.22 -13.24
CA ASN A 200 16.46 -3.60 -14.25
C ASN A 200 16.19 -2.14 -13.92
N LEU A 201 16.23 -1.25 -14.91
CA LEU A 201 15.84 0.15 -14.79
C LEU A 201 14.77 0.49 -15.81
N ALA A 202 13.71 1.19 -15.39
CA ALA A 202 12.88 1.96 -16.29
C ALA A 202 13.27 3.44 -16.20
N CYS A 203 13.77 3.98 -17.31
CA CYS A 203 14.20 5.36 -17.43
C CYS A 203 13.15 6.16 -18.19
N HIS A 204 12.65 7.23 -17.57
CA HIS A 204 11.61 8.07 -18.12
C HIS A 204 12.14 9.47 -18.41
N GLN A 205 11.80 10.01 -19.57
CA GLN A 205 12.05 11.41 -19.94
C GLN A 205 13.53 11.80 -19.78
N LEU A 206 14.47 10.98 -20.23
CA LEU A 206 15.88 11.35 -20.32
C LEU A 206 16.13 12.27 -21.51
N THR A 207 17.17 13.11 -21.45
CA THR A 207 17.57 13.98 -22.57
C THR A 207 18.62 13.29 -23.41
N GLU A 208 18.42 13.23 -24.72
CA GLU A 208 19.45 12.78 -25.65
C GLU A 208 20.53 13.87 -25.85
N VAL A 209 21.81 13.48 -25.81
CA VAL A 209 22.93 14.40 -26.02
C VAL A 209 23.32 14.42 -27.50
N LYS A 210 23.08 15.55 -28.16
CA LYS A 210 23.48 15.76 -29.56
C LYS A 210 24.98 15.50 -29.76
N GLY A 211 25.31 14.68 -30.76
CA GLY A 211 26.70 14.33 -31.11
C GLY A 211 27.30 13.21 -30.25
N ARG A 212 26.52 12.55 -29.40
CA ARG A 212 26.91 11.34 -28.67
C ARG A 212 25.81 10.29 -28.78
N ASP A 213 26.04 9.26 -29.57
CA ASP A 213 25.08 8.17 -29.76
C ASP A 213 24.84 7.43 -28.44
N ASN A 214 23.58 7.09 -28.16
CA ASN A 214 23.14 6.36 -26.97
C ASN A 214 23.60 6.97 -25.63
N TYR A 215 23.83 8.28 -25.60
CA TYR A 215 24.23 9.00 -24.39
C TYR A 215 23.10 9.91 -23.91
N TYR A 216 22.70 9.71 -22.66
CA TYR A 216 21.55 10.36 -22.07
C TYR A 216 21.90 11.09 -20.78
N ILE A 217 21.25 12.23 -20.54
CA ILE A 217 21.41 13.02 -19.32
C ILE A 217 20.05 13.33 -18.67
N ASP A 218 20.06 13.39 -17.35
CA ASP A 218 18.88 13.79 -16.57
C ASP A 218 18.40 15.22 -16.90
N ASN A 219 17.13 15.48 -16.58
CA ASN A 219 16.50 16.80 -16.61
C ASN A 219 15.40 16.88 -15.53
N PRO A 220 14.74 18.04 -15.35
CA PRO A 220 13.72 18.20 -14.30
C PRO A 220 12.53 17.24 -14.38
N GLN A 221 12.27 16.61 -15.52
CA GLN A 221 11.20 15.63 -15.72
C GLN A 221 11.68 14.17 -15.65
N THR A 222 13.00 13.93 -15.55
CA THR A 222 13.56 12.58 -15.54
C THR A 222 13.14 11.81 -14.30
N VAL A 223 12.66 10.58 -14.48
CA VAL A 223 12.38 9.62 -13.41
C VAL A 223 13.10 8.32 -13.74
N VAL A 224 13.80 7.72 -12.77
CA VAL A 224 14.48 6.43 -12.94
C VAL A 224 13.93 5.49 -11.89
N VAL A 225 13.45 4.32 -12.31
CA VAL A 225 12.76 3.33 -11.47
C VAL A 225 13.60 2.05 -11.46
N LEU A 226 13.95 1.56 -10.27
CA LEU A 226 14.78 0.36 -10.07
C LEU A 226 13.92 -0.89 -9.89
N GLU A 227 14.07 -1.92 -10.70
CA GLU A 227 13.21 -3.12 -10.70
C GLU A 227 11.73 -2.72 -10.82
N PRO A 228 11.31 -2.16 -11.96
CA PRO A 228 9.95 -1.65 -12.17
C PRO A 228 8.85 -2.68 -11.91
N ASP A 229 9.12 -3.97 -12.10
CA ASP A 229 8.12 -5.03 -11.88
C ASP A 229 7.93 -5.38 -10.39
N PHE A 230 8.81 -4.93 -9.49
CA PHE A 230 8.61 -5.06 -8.05
C PHE A 230 7.67 -3.95 -7.56
N LEU A 231 6.35 -4.18 -7.60
CA LEU A 231 5.40 -3.15 -7.17
C LEU A 231 5.48 -2.91 -5.64
N VAL A 232 5.35 -1.65 -5.25
CA VAL A 232 5.30 -1.22 -3.85
C VAL A 232 4.09 -0.32 -3.63
N ASP A 233 3.34 -0.56 -2.55
CA ASP A 233 2.17 0.23 -2.17
C ASP A 233 2.49 1.72 -1.97
N ALA A 234 1.69 2.56 -2.62
CA ALA A 234 1.78 4.03 -2.53
C ALA A 234 1.71 4.55 -1.09
N SER A 235 0.83 3.99 -0.26
CA SER A 235 0.67 4.34 1.15
C SER A 235 1.91 3.97 1.98
N SER A 236 2.53 2.83 1.69
CA SER A 236 3.77 2.36 2.34
C SER A 236 4.96 3.26 2.02
N ILE A 237 5.10 3.70 0.77
CA ILE A 237 6.14 4.67 0.37
C ILE A 237 5.88 6.02 1.05
N ALA A 238 4.63 6.49 1.04
CA ALA A 238 4.23 7.74 1.68
C ALA A 238 4.50 7.75 3.19
N GLY A 239 4.31 6.61 3.88
CA GLY A 239 4.64 6.43 5.30
C GLY A 239 6.14 6.59 5.62
N CYS A 240 7.02 6.49 4.62
CA CYS A 240 8.45 6.73 4.75
C CYS A 240 8.84 8.21 4.57
N ILE A 241 7.86 9.10 4.30
CA ILE A 241 8.08 10.52 4.02
C ILE A 241 7.44 11.36 5.11
N THR A 242 8.28 11.96 5.95
CA THR A 242 7.84 12.72 7.12
C THR A 242 8.06 14.22 6.92
N ASN A 243 7.71 15.03 7.93
CA ASN A 243 8.07 16.45 7.90
C ASN A 243 9.58 16.66 8.15
N LYS A 244 10.29 15.66 8.70
CA LYS A 244 11.73 15.70 8.96
C LYS A 244 12.59 15.23 7.78
N GLY A 245 12.04 14.49 6.82
CA GLY A 245 12.80 13.99 5.67
C GLY A 245 12.25 12.70 5.06
N PHE A 246 13.13 11.98 4.37
CA PHE A 246 12.84 10.77 3.60
C PHE A 246 13.61 9.58 4.20
N PHE A 247 12.88 8.61 4.76
CA PHE A 247 13.43 7.53 5.58
C PHE A 247 12.92 6.16 5.08
N PRO A 248 13.46 5.61 3.97
CA PRO A 248 12.99 4.35 3.38
C PRO A 248 13.13 3.14 4.32
N GLU A 249 14.05 3.18 5.27
CA GLU A 249 14.20 2.16 6.31
C GLU A 249 12.96 2.01 7.22
N LEU A 250 12.08 3.04 7.27
CA LEU A 250 10.80 2.95 7.97
C LEU A 250 9.85 1.93 7.34
N PHE A 251 10.01 1.62 6.04
CA PHE A 251 9.28 0.54 5.39
C PHE A 251 9.58 -0.79 6.07
N ILE A 252 10.86 -1.12 6.28
CA ILE A 252 11.28 -2.36 6.93
C ILE A 252 10.85 -2.38 8.39
N LEU A 253 11.05 -1.27 9.11
CA LEU A 253 10.65 -1.15 10.51
C LEU A 253 9.14 -1.35 10.70
N GLY A 254 8.33 -0.83 9.77
CA GLY A 254 6.87 -0.97 9.80
C GLY A 254 6.37 -2.41 9.62
N HIS A 255 7.12 -3.24 8.89
CA HIS A 255 6.80 -4.66 8.70
C HIS A 255 7.42 -5.58 9.76
N LEU A 256 8.46 -5.14 10.47
CA LEU A 256 9.06 -5.86 11.59
C LEU A 256 8.28 -5.62 12.90
N ILE A 257 7.90 -4.38 13.18
CA ILE A 257 7.26 -4.02 14.44
C ILE A 257 5.75 -3.94 14.24
N SER A 258 5.07 -5.05 14.53
CA SER A 258 3.60 -5.08 14.60
C SER A 258 3.12 -4.55 15.96
N GLU A 259 2.18 -3.61 15.92
CA GLU A 259 1.51 -3.03 17.09
C GLU A 259 0.03 -3.41 17.07
N SER A 260 -0.54 -3.59 18.27
CA SER A 260 -1.99 -3.69 18.45
C SER A 260 -2.71 -2.49 17.82
N GLY A 261 -3.95 -2.70 17.39
CA GLY A 261 -4.72 -1.61 16.79
C GLY A 261 -4.80 -0.39 17.71
N SER A 262 -4.42 0.80 17.25
CA SER A 262 -4.54 2.03 18.04
C SER A 262 -5.92 2.68 17.92
N ASP A 263 -6.31 3.44 18.93
CA ASP A 263 -7.52 4.30 18.94
C ASP A 263 -7.65 5.13 17.64
N LYS A 264 -6.55 5.77 17.20
CA LYS A 264 -6.50 6.59 15.97
C LYS A 264 -6.68 5.77 14.70
N MET A 265 -6.10 4.58 14.65
CA MET A 265 -6.26 3.67 13.51
C MET A 265 -7.72 3.20 13.41
N LEU A 266 -8.33 2.82 14.53
CA LEU A 266 -9.71 2.37 14.59
C LEU A 266 -10.69 3.49 14.24
N LEU A 267 -10.46 4.71 14.76
CA LEU A 267 -11.22 5.90 14.35
C LEU A 267 -11.18 6.10 12.83
N GLY A 268 -10.00 5.96 12.22
CA GLY A 268 -9.86 6.10 10.77
C GLY A 268 -10.51 5.01 9.96
N ARG A 269 -10.41 3.74 10.39
CA ARG A 269 -11.13 2.64 9.73
C ARG A 269 -12.65 2.81 9.86
N MET A 270 -13.14 3.24 11.02
CA MET A 270 -14.56 3.48 11.25
C MET A 270 -15.08 4.63 10.38
N ALA A 271 -14.35 5.74 10.31
CA ALA A 271 -14.71 6.87 9.45
C ALA A 271 -14.75 6.48 7.96
N ASN A 272 -13.79 5.67 7.48
CA ASN A 272 -13.81 5.14 6.11
C ASN A 272 -15.00 4.21 5.88
N SER A 273 -15.25 3.25 6.77
CA SER A 273 -16.40 2.34 6.64
C SER A 273 -17.74 3.08 6.58
N ILE A 274 -17.89 4.14 7.38
CA ILE A 274 -19.10 4.99 7.36
C ILE A 274 -19.17 5.79 6.06
N PHE A 275 -18.04 6.30 5.57
CA PHE A 275 -17.98 7.01 4.30
C PHE A 275 -18.40 6.11 3.13
N ASP A 276 -17.90 4.89 3.07
CA ASP A 276 -18.24 3.91 2.04
C ASP A 276 -19.73 3.55 2.08
N ASP A 277 -20.29 3.33 3.28
CA ASP A 277 -21.72 3.07 3.46
C ASP A 277 -22.60 4.25 3.02
N LEU A 278 -22.18 5.49 3.32
CA LEU A 278 -22.89 6.71 2.92
C LEU A 278 -22.85 6.93 1.40
N ILE A 279 -21.70 6.67 0.77
CA ILE A 279 -21.54 6.77 -0.69
C ILE A 279 -22.33 5.67 -1.40
N GLY A 280 -22.29 4.44 -0.87
CA GLY A 280 -23.06 3.29 -1.38
C GLY A 280 -24.56 3.35 -1.11
N GLU A 281 -25.08 4.49 -0.65
CA GLU A 281 -26.49 4.75 -0.32
C GLU A 281 -27.14 3.68 0.58
N LYS A 282 -26.37 3.12 1.52
CA LYS A 282 -26.95 2.16 2.45
C LYS A 282 -27.81 2.90 3.47
N ASP A 283 -29.10 2.56 3.52
CA ASP A 283 -30.04 3.10 4.50
C ASP A 283 -29.61 2.75 5.94
N GLY A 284 -29.70 3.73 6.85
CA GLY A 284 -29.42 3.57 8.27
C GLY A 284 -29.23 4.90 8.98
N ASP A 285 -29.65 4.98 10.24
CA ASP A 285 -29.23 6.07 11.12
C ASP A 285 -27.74 5.92 11.48
N TYR A 286 -27.19 6.90 12.20
CA TYR A 286 -25.77 6.89 12.56
C TYR A 286 -25.39 5.65 13.39
N LEU A 287 -26.29 5.17 14.26
CA LEU A 287 -26.06 4.01 15.09
C LEU A 287 -25.91 2.73 14.26
N GLU A 288 -26.76 2.54 13.25
CA GLU A 288 -26.69 1.38 12.35
C GLU A 288 -25.43 1.39 11.49
N LEU A 289 -25.00 2.57 11.00
CA LEU A 289 -23.73 2.72 10.29
C LEU A 289 -22.54 2.34 11.20
N PHE A 290 -22.56 2.81 12.44
CA PHE A 290 -21.51 2.49 13.41
C PHE A 290 -21.46 1.00 13.76
N LYS A 291 -22.62 0.36 13.96
CA LYS A 291 -22.71 -1.10 14.23
C LYS A 291 -22.12 -1.94 13.10
N ARG A 292 -22.34 -1.54 11.84
CA ARG A 292 -21.75 -2.24 10.67
C ARG A 292 -20.23 -2.13 10.67
N GLY A 293 -19.70 -0.91 10.88
CA GLY A 293 -18.25 -0.71 10.98
C GLY A 293 -17.63 -1.41 12.21
N LEU A 294 -18.38 -1.52 13.31
CA LEU A 294 -17.94 -2.25 14.50
C LEU A 294 -17.79 -3.75 14.21
N ALA A 295 -18.75 -4.34 13.49
CA ALA A 295 -18.73 -5.75 13.09
C ALA A 295 -17.60 -6.09 12.10
N SER A 296 -17.03 -5.12 11.38
CA SER A 296 -15.89 -5.37 10.48
C SER A 296 -14.52 -5.37 11.18
N MET A 297 -14.43 -4.86 12.42
CA MET A 297 -13.19 -4.83 13.21
C MET A 297 -13.41 -5.11 14.71
N PRO A 298 -14.06 -6.23 15.05
CA PRO A 298 -14.56 -6.45 16.41
C PRO A 298 -13.44 -6.67 17.43
N ILE A 299 -12.51 -7.58 17.15
CA ILE A 299 -11.43 -7.93 18.09
C ILE A 299 -10.55 -6.71 18.42
N PRO A 300 -10.01 -5.95 17.44
CA PRO A 300 -9.24 -4.75 17.74
C PRO A 300 -10.02 -3.69 18.55
N MET A 301 -11.32 -3.52 18.28
CA MET A 301 -12.15 -2.56 19.02
C MET A 301 -12.36 -2.99 20.47
N VAL A 302 -12.73 -4.25 20.70
CA VAL A 302 -12.91 -4.79 22.05
C VAL A 302 -11.60 -4.76 22.84
N ALA A 303 -10.47 -5.03 22.20
CA ALA A 303 -9.15 -4.93 22.82
C ALA A 303 -8.78 -3.52 23.33
N GLN A 304 -9.39 -2.46 22.77
CA GLN A 304 -9.23 -1.09 23.30
C GLN A 304 -10.18 -0.77 24.47
N GLY A 305 -11.27 -1.52 24.61
CA GLY A 305 -12.25 -1.33 25.67
C GLY A 305 -13.40 -0.36 25.33
N ALA A 306 -14.47 -0.47 26.12
CA ALA A 306 -15.74 0.24 25.90
C ALA A 306 -15.61 1.76 25.85
N GLN A 307 -14.71 2.34 26.67
CA GLN A 307 -14.51 3.79 26.71
C GLN A 307 -13.98 4.32 25.39
N VAL A 308 -12.98 3.64 24.80
CA VAL A 308 -12.41 4.05 23.50
C VAL A 308 -13.45 3.90 22.39
N ALA A 309 -14.24 2.82 22.39
CA ALA A 309 -15.32 2.66 21.42
C ALA A 309 -16.37 3.79 21.52
N MET A 310 -16.73 4.20 22.75
CA MET A 310 -17.65 5.31 22.99
C MET A 310 -17.05 6.66 22.57
N ASP A 311 -15.75 6.87 22.83
CA ASP A 311 -15.05 8.08 22.40
C ASP A 311 -14.99 8.17 20.88
N ILE A 312 -14.70 7.06 20.18
CA ILE A 312 -14.74 7.00 18.71
C ILE A 312 -16.14 7.31 18.18
N TYR A 313 -17.19 6.73 18.79
CA TYR A 313 -18.59 7.04 18.43
C TYR A 313 -18.86 8.55 18.52
N LYS A 314 -18.56 9.17 19.67
CA LYS A 314 -18.78 10.61 19.86
C LYS A 314 -17.95 11.48 18.92
N ILE A 315 -16.67 11.16 18.76
CA ILE A 315 -15.77 11.92 17.87
C ILE A 315 -16.30 11.91 16.44
N ILE A 316 -16.76 10.75 15.95
CA ILE A 316 -17.33 10.64 14.60
C ILE A 316 -18.61 11.45 14.49
N GLU A 317 -19.53 11.31 15.45
CA GLU A 317 -20.79 12.06 15.48
C GLU A 317 -20.56 13.58 15.47
N ASP A 318 -19.71 14.07 16.37
CA ASP A 318 -19.48 15.49 16.62
C ASP A 318 -18.59 16.18 15.58
N THR A 319 -17.69 15.43 14.93
CA THR A 319 -16.61 16.01 14.12
C THR A 319 -16.61 15.56 12.66
N HIS A 320 -16.98 14.32 12.37
CA HIS A 320 -16.80 13.72 11.05
C HIS A 320 -18.10 13.60 10.26
N LEU A 321 -19.20 13.24 10.93
CA LEU A 321 -20.41 12.77 10.28
C LEU A 321 -21.03 13.78 9.32
N GLU A 322 -21.09 15.07 9.71
CA GLU A 322 -21.60 16.15 8.86
C GLU A 322 -20.76 16.28 7.58
N ASN A 323 -19.43 16.41 7.72
CA ASN A 323 -18.50 16.49 6.59
C ASN A 323 -18.61 15.30 5.64
N LEU A 324 -18.75 14.08 6.18
CA LEU A 324 -18.89 12.86 5.38
C LEU A 324 -20.22 12.82 4.63
N ARG A 325 -21.34 13.20 5.29
CA ARG A 325 -22.67 13.27 4.69
C ARG A 325 -22.74 14.32 3.58
N ASP A 326 -22.20 15.52 3.84
CA ASP A 326 -22.17 16.60 2.86
C ASP A 326 -21.40 16.21 1.60
N TYR A 327 -20.24 15.57 1.79
CA TYR A 327 -19.46 15.07 0.66
C TYR A 327 -20.20 13.97 -0.10
N ALA A 328 -20.75 12.98 0.61
CA ALA A 328 -21.47 11.86 0.00
C ALA A 328 -22.72 12.32 -0.76
N ALA A 329 -23.45 13.32 -0.26
CA ALA A 329 -24.60 13.90 -0.96
C ALA A 329 -24.21 14.48 -2.33
N GLY A 330 -23.01 15.07 -2.45
CA GLY A 330 -22.48 15.60 -3.71
C GLY A 330 -22.10 14.53 -4.75
N MET A 331 -22.05 13.25 -4.36
CA MET A 331 -21.61 12.14 -5.21
C MET A 331 -22.75 11.40 -5.92
N LYS A 332 -24.01 11.56 -5.45
CA LYS A 332 -25.17 10.80 -5.94
C LYS A 332 -25.41 10.86 -7.45
N ALA A 333 -25.03 11.97 -8.10
CA ALA A 333 -25.23 12.17 -9.53
C ALA A 333 -24.01 11.79 -10.40
N LYS A 334 -22.94 11.24 -9.79
CA LYS A 334 -21.67 10.97 -10.47
C LYS A 334 -21.44 9.47 -10.63
N SER A 335 -20.71 9.09 -11.68
CA SER A 335 -20.14 7.75 -11.82
C SER A 335 -18.92 7.66 -10.90
N TYR A 336 -18.85 6.63 -10.04
CA TYR A 336 -17.76 6.47 -9.09
C TYR A 336 -17.38 5.01 -8.85
N LEU A 337 -16.17 4.82 -8.31
CA LEU A 337 -15.72 3.55 -7.77
C LEU A 337 -15.15 3.79 -6.36
N LEU A 338 -15.58 2.95 -5.43
CA LEU A 338 -15.06 2.91 -4.07
C LEU A 338 -13.93 1.89 -3.98
N GLU A 339 -12.88 2.29 -3.28
CA GLU A 339 -11.72 1.46 -3.02
C GLU A 339 -11.05 0.80 -4.27
N PRO A 340 -11.01 1.44 -5.48
CA PRO A 340 -10.45 0.81 -6.67
C PRO A 340 -8.94 0.61 -6.52
N SER A 341 -8.45 -0.52 -7.03
CA SER A 341 -7.03 -0.86 -7.03
C SER A 341 -6.41 -0.64 -8.40
N PHE A 342 -5.13 -0.29 -8.44
CA PHE A 342 -4.38 -0.09 -9.68
C PHE A 342 -2.96 -0.63 -9.56
N LEU A 343 -2.43 -1.11 -10.67
CA LEU A 343 -1.04 -1.55 -10.83
C LEU A 343 -0.35 -0.63 -11.84
N CYS A 344 0.90 -0.26 -11.55
CA CYS A 344 1.69 0.63 -12.42
C CYS A 344 3.15 0.16 -12.49
N PRO A 345 3.44 -0.85 -13.34
CA PRO A 345 4.80 -1.35 -13.55
C PRO A 345 5.72 -0.28 -14.16
N ASP A 346 5.20 0.71 -14.88
CA ASP A 346 6.01 1.83 -15.40
C ASP A 346 6.77 2.57 -14.28
N TYR A 347 6.17 2.68 -13.09
CA TYR A 347 6.75 3.35 -11.93
C TYR A 347 7.07 2.42 -10.76
N GLY A 348 6.79 1.12 -10.89
CA GLY A 348 6.91 0.15 -9.80
C GLY A 348 6.03 0.49 -8.61
N LEU A 349 4.84 1.00 -8.88
CA LEU A 349 3.85 1.43 -7.90
C LEU A 349 2.58 0.58 -8.00
N GLN A 350 1.93 0.37 -6.87
CA GLN A 350 0.54 -0.05 -6.82
C GLN A 350 -0.21 0.74 -5.75
N GLY A 351 -1.53 0.68 -5.75
CA GLY A 351 -2.29 1.32 -4.71
C GLY A 351 -3.78 1.12 -4.81
N ARG A 352 -4.42 1.31 -3.66
CA ARG A 352 -5.87 1.35 -3.48
C ARG A 352 -6.27 2.78 -3.11
N LEU A 353 -7.14 3.37 -3.92
CA LEU A 353 -7.64 4.74 -3.71
C LEU A 353 -8.95 4.64 -2.93
N ASP A 354 -9.27 5.58 -2.06
CA ASP A 354 -10.56 5.55 -1.35
C ASP A 354 -11.74 5.81 -2.31
N LEU A 355 -11.64 6.84 -3.16
CA LEU A 355 -12.68 7.19 -4.12
C LEU A 355 -12.09 7.77 -5.42
N ILE A 356 -12.57 7.25 -6.55
CA ILE A 356 -12.42 7.88 -7.86
C ILE A 356 -13.80 8.15 -8.45
N PHE A 357 -13.94 9.29 -9.13
CA PHE A 357 -15.18 9.60 -9.84
C PHE A 357 -14.90 10.29 -11.17
N GLU A 358 -15.85 10.16 -12.07
CA GLU A 358 -15.79 10.74 -13.41
C GLU A 358 -16.74 11.93 -13.53
N GLU A 359 -16.22 13.03 -14.08
CA GLU A 359 -17.00 14.22 -14.41
C GLU A 359 -16.46 14.85 -15.70
N ARG A 360 -17.34 15.12 -16.68
CA ARG A 360 -16.97 15.66 -18.00
C ARG A 360 -15.85 14.84 -18.70
N ASN A 361 -15.94 13.51 -18.64
CA ASN A 361 -14.95 12.55 -19.16
C ASN A 361 -13.53 12.69 -18.58
N LYS A 362 -13.42 13.26 -17.37
CA LYS A 362 -12.16 13.30 -16.62
C LYS A 362 -12.33 12.65 -15.25
N TYR A 363 -11.29 11.94 -14.82
CA TYR A 363 -11.23 11.27 -13.53
C TYR A 363 -10.65 12.18 -12.45
N SER A 364 -11.31 12.22 -11.30
CA SER A 364 -10.82 12.92 -10.10
C SER A 364 -10.63 11.95 -8.94
N ILE A 365 -9.62 12.22 -8.11
CA ILE A 365 -9.21 11.39 -6.97
C ILE A 365 -9.61 12.08 -5.66
N VAL A 366 -10.09 11.29 -4.70
CA VAL A 366 -10.33 11.75 -3.34
C VAL A 366 -9.76 10.73 -2.36
N GLU A 367 -8.81 11.17 -1.55
CA GLU A 367 -8.25 10.41 -0.43
C GLU A 367 -8.87 10.91 0.88
N LEU A 368 -9.44 10.02 1.70
CA LEU A 368 -10.06 10.33 2.98
C LEU A 368 -9.04 10.25 4.11
N LYS A 369 -8.98 11.30 4.94
CA LYS A 369 -8.13 11.35 6.14
C LYS A 369 -8.94 11.81 7.36
N SER A 370 -9.05 10.94 8.35
CA SER A 370 -9.75 11.17 9.61
C SER A 370 -8.87 11.75 10.72
N GLY A 371 -7.54 11.67 10.60
CA GLY A 371 -6.63 12.19 11.61
C GLY A 371 -6.68 13.72 11.74
N GLY A 372 -5.86 14.27 12.63
CA GLY A 372 -5.70 15.72 12.76
C GLY A 372 -5.30 16.37 11.44
N SER A 373 -5.98 17.46 11.08
CA SER A 373 -5.75 18.18 9.83
C SER A 373 -4.84 19.40 10.02
N PRO A 374 -3.96 19.73 9.06
CA PRO A 374 -3.28 21.03 9.03
C PRO A 374 -4.31 22.16 8.92
N ARG A 375 -3.97 23.42 9.21
CA ARG A 375 -4.95 24.52 9.08
C ARG A 375 -5.30 24.86 7.62
N TYR A 376 -4.31 24.85 6.71
CA TYR A 376 -4.51 25.31 5.32
C TYR A 376 -3.83 24.45 4.24
N ASP A 377 -2.87 23.61 4.59
CA ASP A 377 -2.07 22.78 3.66
C ASP A 377 -2.34 21.28 3.89
N VAL A 378 -1.55 20.39 3.31
CA VAL A 378 -1.65 18.94 3.47
C VAL A 378 -0.39 18.39 4.16
N TRP A 379 -0.52 17.33 4.95
CA TRP A 379 0.64 16.63 5.52
C TRP A 379 1.50 16.03 4.40
N ASN A 380 2.83 16.00 4.57
CA ASN A 380 3.74 15.49 3.54
C ASN A 380 3.40 14.05 3.14
N ALA A 381 3.22 13.13 4.10
CA ALA A 381 2.83 11.75 3.80
C ALA A 381 1.54 11.69 2.95
N HIS A 382 0.50 12.43 3.34
CA HIS A 382 -0.77 12.46 2.59
C HIS A 382 -0.57 13.02 1.16
N ARG A 383 0.25 14.06 1.01
CA ARG A 383 0.60 14.64 -0.29
C ARG A 383 1.24 13.60 -1.20
N TYR A 384 2.26 12.90 -0.71
CA TYR A 384 3.02 11.94 -1.51
C TYR A 384 2.19 10.69 -1.88
N GLN A 385 1.25 10.29 -1.03
CA GLN A 385 0.29 9.23 -1.36
C GLN A 385 -0.58 9.63 -2.56
N VAL A 386 -1.15 10.85 -2.55
CA VAL A 386 -1.97 11.35 -3.67
C VAL A 386 -1.14 11.62 -4.93
N VAL A 387 0.12 12.06 -4.79
CA VAL A 387 1.07 12.15 -5.92
C VAL A 387 1.29 10.78 -6.57
N ALA A 388 1.47 9.72 -5.77
CA ALA A 388 1.60 8.36 -6.28
C ALA A 388 0.34 7.91 -7.05
N TYR A 389 -0.86 8.14 -6.49
CA TYR A 389 -2.12 7.82 -7.17
C TYR A 389 -2.30 8.60 -8.48
N ASN A 390 -1.90 9.88 -8.51
CA ASN A 390 -1.91 10.66 -9.74
C ASN A 390 -0.94 10.08 -10.79
N MET A 391 0.26 9.65 -10.38
CA MET A 391 1.20 8.96 -11.29
C MET A 391 0.60 7.68 -11.87
N ILE A 392 0.00 6.84 -11.02
CA ILE A 392 -0.64 5.58 -11.41
C ILE A 392 -1.78 5.84 -12.41
N LEU A 393 -2.69 6.76 -12.09
CA LEU A 393 -3.83 7.05 -12.96
C LEU A 393 -3.44 7.72 -14.28
N ARG A 394 -2.41 8.57 -14.31
CA ARG A 394 -1.88 9.12 -15.57
C ARG A 394 -1.29 8.01 -16.45
N ALA A 395 -0.68 6.99 -15.87
CA ALA A 395 -0.19 5.84 -16.61
C ALA A 395 -1.33 4.94 -17.13
N ALA A 396 -2.40 4.81 -16.34
CA ALA A 396 -3.55 3.97 -16.70
C ALA A 396 -4.49 4.62 -17.73
N TYR A 397 -4.92 5.86 -17.48
CA TYR A 397 -5.93 6.55 -18.29
C TYR A 397 -5.38 7.62 -19.23
N GLY A 398 -4.10 7.97 -19.12
CA GLY A 398 -3.50 9.08 -19.85
C GLY A 398 -3.70 10.43 -19.16
N ALA A 399 -2.68 11.28 -19.22
CA ALA A 399 -2.64 12.55 -18.48
C ALA A 399 -3.77 13.52 -18.82
N GLN A 400 -4.28 13.50 -20.04
CA GLN A 400 -5.38 14.35 -20.51
C GLN A 400 -6.74 14.01 -19.88
N ASN A 401 -6.90 12.79 -19.38
CA ASN A 401 -8.14 12.28 -18.80
C ASN A 401 -8.16 12.42 -17.27
N ILE A 402 -7.11 12.96 -16.66
CA ILE A 402 -7.05 13.20 -15.21
C ILE A 402 -7.36 14.67 -14.94
N ALA A 403 -8.29 14.91 -14.02
CA ALA A 403 -8.63 16.24 -13.52
C ALA A 403 -7.97 16.49 -12.16
N ASN A 404 -8.75 16.52 -11.09
CA ASN A 404 -8.31 17.00 -9.79
C ASN A 404 -7.87 15.85 -8.89
N SER A 405 -6.90 16.10 -8.00
CA SER A 405 -6.46 15.15 -7.00
C SER A 405 -6.58 15.80 -5.63
N SER A 406 -7.45 15.29 -4.76
CA SER A 406 -7.80 15.96 -3.51
C SER A 406 -7.70 15.04 -2.29
N ILE A 407 -7.53 15.65 -1.12
CA ILE A 407 -7.63 14.99 0.17
C ILE A 407 -8.86 15.57 0.89
N LEU A 408 -9.77 14.71 1.33
CA LEU A 408 -10.86 15.03 2.22
C LEU A 408 -10.42 14.81 3.67
N TYR A 409 -10.17 15.91 4.39
CA TYR A 409 -9.94 15.86 5.83
C TYR A 409 -11.27 15.93 6.56
N SER A 410 -11.86 14.78 6.91
CA SER A 410 -13.19 14.74 7.52
C SER A 410 -13.25 15.37 8.92
N SER A 411 -12.09 15.59 9.57
CA SER A 411 -11.99 16.30 10.85
C SER A 411 -11.90 17.83 10.74
N ALA A 412 -11.75 18.38 9.53
CA ALA A 412 -11.56 19.82 9.33
C ALA A 412 -12.89 20.58 9.37
N LYS A 413 -12.95 21.67 10.15
CA LYS A 413 -14.15 22.52 10.25
C LYS A 413 -14.42 23.38 9.02
N ASP A 414 -13.35 23.90 8.43
CA ASP A 414 -13.40 24.73 7.22
C ASP A 414 -12.44 24.17 6.17
N LYS A 415 -12.80 24.26 4.89
CA LYS A 415 -11.96 23.84 3.75
C LYS A 415 -11.43 22.40 3.94
N ASN A 416 -12.36 21.49 4.19
CA ASN A 416 -12.12 20.07 4.43
C ASN A 416 -11.56 19.36 3.18
N LEU A 417 -11.93 19.80 1.97
CA LEU A 417 -11.39 19.30 0.71
C LEU A 417 -10.19 20.14 0.25
N ARG A 418 -9.03 19.47 0.06
CA ARG A 418 -7.76 20.13 -0.26
C ARG A 418 -7.15 19.57 -1.52
N ASN A 419 -6.87 20.45 -2.49
CA ASN A 419 -6.24 20.05 -3.73
C ASN A 419 -4.75 19.72 -3.51
N VAL A 420 -4.30 18.59 -4.07
CA VAL A 420 -2.92 18.16 -4.11
C VAL A 420 -2.38 18.35 -5.52
N GLN A 421 -1.33 19.15 -5.60
CA GLN A 421 -0.67 19.42 -6.86
C GLN A 421 0.39 18.38 -7.15
N ASN A 422 0.45 17.95 -8.40
CA ASN A 422 1.52 17.08 -8.85
C ASN A 422 2.66 17.91 -9.50
N PHE A 423 3.87 17.73 -9.00
CA PHE A 423 5.07 18.39 -9.52
C PHE A 423 6.13 17.32 -9.81
N PRO A 424 6.90 17.44 -10.92
CA PRO A 424 7.94 16.47 -11.26
C PRO A 424 8.94 16.18 -10.14
N ILE A 425 9.28 17.18 -9.31
CA ILE A 425 10.17 16.99 -8.17
C ILE A 425 9.57 16.12 -7.07
N LEU A 426 8.25 16.16 -6.86
CA LEU A 426 7.57 15.28 -5.91
C LEU A 426 7.58 13.85 -6.44
N GLU A 427 7.28 13.66 -7.73
CA GLU A 427 7.36 12.35 -8.39
C GLU A 427 8.77 11.75 -8.26
N GLN A 428 9.81 12.54 -8.53
CA GLN A 428 11.20 12.13 -8.38
C GLN A 428 11.55 11.75 -6.93
N ASN A 429 11.13 12.54 -5.95
CA ASN A 429 11.39 12.24 -4.54
C ASN A 429 10.68 10.95 -4.11
N LEU A 430 9.43 10.75 -4.53
CA LEU A 430 8.65 9.55 -4.26
C LEU A 430 9.38 8.30 -4.81
N ILE A 431 9.77 8.34 -6.09
CA ILE A 431 10.44 7.21 -6.74
C ILE A 431 11.84 6.97 -6.16
N ASN A 432 12.55 8.01 -5.74
CA ASN A 432 13.82 7.84 -5.03
C ASN A 432 13.65 7.10 -3.70
N VAL A 433 12.59 7.37 -2.93
CA VAL A 433 12.28 6.61 -1.71
C VAL A 433 11.94 5.17 -2.06
N ARG A 434 11.07 4.96 -3.05
CA ARG A 434 10.66 3.64 -3.52
C ARG A 434 11.85 2.79 -3.99
N ASN A 435 12.77 3.35 -4.78
CA ASN A 435 13.96 2.64 -5.22
C ASN A 435 14.88 2.28 -4.06
N ARG A 436 15.02 3.15 -3.05
CA ARG A 436 15.80 2.83 -1.85
C ARG A 436 15.16 1.72 -1.01
N ILE A 437 13.83 1.65 -0.94
CA ILE A 437 13.10 0.53 -0.31
C ILE A 437 13.44 -0.78 -1.02
N VAL A 438 13.32 -0.81 -2.36
CA VAL A 438 13.67 -1.99 -3.17
C VAL A 438 15.14 -2.39 -2.98
N GLY A 439 16.06 -1.41 -2.94
CA GLY A 439 17.47 -1.66 -2.67
C GLY A 439 17.73 -2.27 -1.28
N ILE A 440 17.00 -1.81 -0.24
CA ILE A 440 17.10 -2.41 1.10
C ILE A 440 16.54 -3.83 1.09
N LEU A 441 15.40 -4.09 0.44
CA LEU A 441 14.87 -5.45 0.31
C LEU A 441 15.83 -6.37 -0.44
N ARG A 442 16.50 -5.88 -1.49
CA ARG A 442 17.56 -6.64 -2.16
C ARG A 442 18.70 -6.95 -1.20
N LEU A 443 19.15 -5.98 -0.41
CA LEU A 443 20.18 -6.20 0.61
C LEU A 443 19.76 -7.28 1.62
N LEU A 444 18.53 -7.24 2.12
CA LEU A 444 18.01 -8.27 3.04
C LEU A 444 17.89 -9.65 2.38
N SER A 445 17.60 -9.74 1.08
CA SER A 445 17.58 -11.03 0.38
C SER A 445 18.97 -11.70 0.26
N LEU A 446 20.05 -10.94 0.51
CA LEU A 446 21.44 -11.37 0.34
C LEU A 446 22.19 -11.46 1.68
N ASP A 447 22.18 -10.37 2.46
CA ASP A 447 22.93 -10.21 3.70
C ASP A 447 22.20 -9.25 4.67
N PRO A 448 21.16 -9.73 5.39
CA PRO A 448 20.42 -8.95 6.38
C PRO A 448 21.30 -8.28 7.44
N LYS A 449 22.39 -8.95 7.83
CA LYS A 449 23.28 -8.49 8.89
C LYS A 449 23.82 -7.09 8.61
N ARG A 450 24.15 -6.76 7.35
CA ARG A 450 24.62 -5.41 6.97
C ARG A 450 23.61 -4.32 7.32
N PHE A 451 22.32 -4.57 7.08
CA PHE A 451 21.26 -3.62 7.38
C PHE A 451 21.09 -3.45 8.89
N PHE A 452 21.02 -4.54 9.66
CA PHE A 452 20.81 -4.44 11.11
C PHE A 452 22.03 -3.94 11.88
N ASP A 453 23.24 -4.27 11.45
CA ASP A 453 24.46 -3.66 11.98
C ASP A 453 24.49 -2.14 11.72
N TRP A 454 23.90 -1.67 10.61
CA TRP A 454 23.69 -0.24 10.36
C TRP A 454 22.60 0.35 11.26
N VAL A 455 21.47 -0.35 11.46
CA VAL A 455 20.37 0.07 12.35
C VAL A 455 20.89 0.28 13.78
N LEU A 456 21.70 -0.64 14.30
CA LEU A 456 22.30 -0.55 15.65
C LEU A 456 23.19 0.68 15.85
N ARG A 457 23.72 1.27 14.77
CA ARG A 457 24.59 2.46 14.81
C ARG A 457 23.85 3.77 14.58
N GLN A 458 22.57 3.74 14.22
CA GLN A 458 21.82 4.95 13.90
C GLN A 458 21.42 5.74 15.14
N LYS A 459 21.55 7.07 15.06
CA LYS A 459 20.96 7.99 16.03
C LYS A 459 19.49 8.19 15.69
N VAL A 460 18.63 8.02 16.69
CA VAL A 460 17.17 8.04 16.49
C VAL A 460 16.57 9.47 16.48
N ASP A 461 17.31 10.50 16.88
CA ASP A 461 16.76 11.86 17.03
C ASP A 461 16.27 12.49 15.71
N SER A 462 16.77 11.98 14.57
CA SER A 462 16.34 12.37 13.22
C SER A 462 14.90 11.96 12.89
N TYR A 463 14.33 10.97 13.58
CA TYR A 463 12.97 10.50 13.34
C TYR A 463 11.93 11.27 14.16
N GLU A 464 10.66 11.24 13.76
CA GLU A 464 9.54 11.74 14.56
C GLU A 464 9.34 10.87 15.81
N SER A 465 8.79 11.44 16.89
CA SER A 465 8.73 10.82 18.22
C SER A 465 8.18 9.39 18.22
N PHE A 466 7.12 9.16 17.46
CA PHE A 466 6.51 7.83 17.31
C PHE A 466 7.48 6.79 16.72
N HIS A 467 8.21 7.15 15.67
CA HIS A 467 9.19 6.26 15.04
C HIS A 467 10.42 6.04 15.92
N GLN A 468 10.80 7.00 16.76
CA GLN A 468 11.89 6.84 17.71
C GLN A 468 11.64 5.69 18.69
N VAL A 469 10.40 5.54 19.17
CA VAL A 469 10.01 4.46 20.08
C VAL A 469 10.21 3.10 19.41
N ARG A 470 9.70 2.94 18.18
CA ARG A 470 9.85 1.70 17.40
C ARG A 470 11.31 1.36 17.10
N PHE A 471 12.11 2.35 16.69
CA PHE A 471 13.53 2.16 16.43
C PHE A 471 14.28 1.73 17.69
N LYS A 472 14.05 2.40 18.82
CA LYS A 472 14.69 2.05 20.09
C LYS A 472 14.32 0.63 20.52
N ARG A 473 13.04 0.26 20.40
CA ARG A 473 12.57 -1.11 20.68
C ARG A 473 13.34 -2.15 19.87
N LEU A 474 13.46 -1.93 18.55
CA LEU A 474 14.24 -2.82 17.69
C LEU A 474 15.73 -2.85 18.07
N GLN A 475 16.35 -1.70 18.32
CA GLN A 475 17.76 -1.63 18.72
C GLN A 475 18.02 -2.36 20.05
N THR A 476 17.13 -2.19 21.03
CA THR A 476 17.20 -2.88 22.32
C THR A 476 17.06 -4.39 22.14
N LEU A 477 16.06 -4.84 21.37
CA LEU A 477 15.86 -6.25 21.07
C LEU A 477 17.11 -6.85 20.44
N LEU A 478 17.59 -6.30 19.32
CA LEU A 478 18.73 -6.83 18.58
C LEU A 478 20.02 -6.84 19.40
N SER A 479 20.21 -5.85 20.28
CA SER A 479 21.38 -5.80 21.18
C SER A 479 21.30 -6.83 22.31
N SER A 480 20.12 -7.37 22.61
CA SER A 480 19.90 -8.34 23.67
C SER A 480 19.97 -9.80 23.20
N LEU A 481 19.94 -10.03 21.88
CA LEU A 481 19.97 -11.38 21.31
C LEU A 481 21.33 -12.05 21.53
N LYS A 482 21.29 -13.36 21.81
CA LYS A 482 22.48 -14.22 21.76
C LYS A 482 23.00 -14.31 20.32
N PRO A 483 24.30 -14.62 20.11
CA PRO A 483 24.87 -14.74 18.76
C PRO A 483 24.09 -15.68 17.83
N HIS A 484 23.68 -16.87 18.32
CA HIS A 484 22.87 -17.81 17.55
C HIS A 484 21.46 -17.29 17.24
N GLU A 485 20.81 -16.57 18.16
CA GLU A 485 19.48 -15.98 17.89
C GLU A 485 19.56 -14.91 16.80
N TYR A 486 20.62 -14.09 16.81
CA TYR A 486 20.85 -13.07 15.78
C TYR A 486 21.20 -13.69 14.41
N GLU A 487 22.00 -14.76 14.38
CA GLU A 487 22.28 -15.52 13.15
C GLU A 487 21.02 -16.15 12.59
N TRP A 488 20.24 -16.85 13.43
CA TRP A 488 18.95 -17.44 13.07
C TRP A 488 17.98 -16.40 12.51
N PHE A 489 17.85 -15.25 13.18
CA PHE A 489 16.98 -14.15 12.73
C PHE A 489 17.37 -13.66 11.33
N CYS A 490 18.67 -13.44 11.09
CA CYS A 490 19.15 -13.02 9.78
C CYS A 490 18.85 -14.07 8.71
N GLU A 491 19.08 -15.36 9.00
CA GLU A 491 18.82 -16.46 8.06
C GLU A 491 17.33 -16.65 7.74
N GLN A 492 16.45 -16.51 8.74
CA GLN A 492 14.99 -16.55 8.54
C GLN A 492 14.51 -15.36 7.72
N LEU A 493 14.96 -14.15 8.07
CA LEU A 493 14.56 -12.94 7.35
C LEU A 493 15.03 -12.95 5.89
N ARG A 494 16.22 -13.50 5.62
CA ARG A 494 16.73 -13.70 4.26
C ARG A 494 15.75 -14.53 3.43
N ARG A 495 15.25 -15.65 3.98
CA ARG A 495 14.25 -16.53 3.32
C ARG A 495 12.92 -15.82 3.13
N VAL A 496 12.40 -15.15 4.15
CA VAL A 496 11.15 -14.37 4.05
C VAL A 496 11.24 -13.35 2.92
N VAL A 497 12.33 -12.58 2.86
CA VAL A 497 12.48 -11.54 1.83
C VAL A 497 12.69 -12.15 0.44
N ARG A 498 13.37 -13.28 0.31
CA ARG A 498 13.49 -13.98 -0.97
C ARG A 498 12.15 -14.53 -1.48
N GLU A 499 11.28 -15.03 -0.58
CA GLU A 499 9.90 -15.42 -0.92
C GLU A 499 9.16 -14.23 -1.51
N ILE A 500 9.23 -13.08 -0.82
CA ILE A 500 8.58 -11.84 -1.27
C ILE A 500 9.05 -11.47 -2.68
N TRP A 501 10.35 -11.58 -2.96
CA TRP A 501 10.89 -11.32 -4.30
C TRP A 501 10.30 -12.26 -5.35
N GLN A 502 10.37 -13.56 -5.14
CA GLN A 502 9.90 -14.52 -6.14
C GLN A 502 8.39 -14.52 -6.33
N VAL A 503 7.60 -14.35 -5.25
CA VAL A 503 6.15 -14.18 -5.40
C VAL A 503 5.83 -12.92 -6.21
N LYS A 504 6.62 -11.85 -6.07
CA LYS A 504 6.36 -10.59 -6.82
C LYS A 504 6.86 -10.63 -8.26
N VAL A 505 8.06 -11.11 -8.52
CA VAL A 505 8.72 -10.98 -9.83
C VAL A 505 9.00 -12.31 -10.55
N GLY A 506 8.70 -13.44 -9.92
CA GLY A 506 8.94 -14.79 -10.45
C GLY A 506 10.34 -15.34 -10.14
N SER A 507 10.52 -16.63 -10.39
CA SER A 507 11.83 -17.31 -10.34
C SER A 507 12.34 -17.56 -11.76
N GLN A 508 13.63 -17.32 -12.01
CA GLN A 508 14.27 -17.57 -13.31
C GLN A 508 14.58 -19.06 -13.54
N GLU A 509 14.67 -19.88 -12.48
CA GLU A 509 15.23 -21.23 -12.56
C GLU A 509 14.17 -22.34 -12.72
N SER A 510 12.94 -22.12 -12.23
CA SER A 510 11.90 -23.17 -12.20
C SER A 510 10.99 -23.22 -13.43
N GLY A 511 11.07 -22.24 -14.34
CA GLY A 511 10.34 -22.19 -15.61
C GLY A 511 8.80 -22.17 -15.53
N ARG A 512 8.22 -22.35 -14.34
CA ARG A 512 6.78 -22.47 -14.07
C ARG A 512 6.26 -21.45 -13.07
N ASP A 513 7.15 -20.67 -12.44
CA ASP A 513 6.76 -19.68 -11.44
C ASP A 513 7.01 -18.25 -11.94
N TYR A 514 5.95 -17.68 -12.50
CA TYR A 514 5.97 -16.40 -13.18
C TYR A 514 5.80 -15.19 -12.23
N GLY A 515 5.52 -15.43 -10.94
CA GLY A 515 5.24 -14.40 -9.95
C GLY A 515 4.04 -13.52 -10.28
N HIS A 516 3.80 -12.48 -9.49
CA HIS A 516 2.70 -11.53 -9.68
C HIS A 516 2.91 -10.65 -10.94
N SER A 517 4.16 -10.42 -11.35
CA SER A 517 4.48 -9.67 -12.56
C SER A 517 4.03 -10.34 -13.85
N ALA A 518 3.74 -11.65 -13.81
CA ALA A 518 3.09 -12.39 -14.89
C ALA A 518 1.84 -11.70 -15.43
N LEU A 519 1.12 -10.98 -14.55
CA LEU A 519 -0.10 -10.25 -14.89
C LEU A 519 0.05 -9.34 -16.11
N TRP A 520 1.16 -8.59 -16.19
CA TRP A 520 1.45 -7.66 -17.28
C TRP A 520 2.60 -8.09 -18.19
N ASN A 521 3.35 -9.13 -17.83
CA ASN A 521 4.48 -9.61 -18.61
C ASN A 521 4.16 -10.81 -19.52
N LEU A 522 3.11 -11.58 -19.22
CA LEU A 522 2.75 -12.79 -19.97
C LEU A 522 1.38 -12.70 -20.63
N SER A 523 1.25 -13.38 -21.77
CA SER A 523 -0.02 -13.58 -22.44
C SER A 523 -0.91 -14.61 -21.72
N ALA A 524 -2.21 -14.61 -21.99
CA ALA A 524 -3.14 -15.57 -21.41
C ALA A 524 -2.76 -17.04 -21.71
N ALA A 525 -2.19 -17.29 -22.90
CA ALA A 525 -1.74 -18.62 -23.30
C ALA A 525 -0.56 -19.15 -22.48
N GLU A 526 0.32 -18.25 -22.00
CA GLU A 526 1.50 -18.61 -21.19
C GLU A 526 1.15 -18.85 -19.70
N LYS A 527 -0.05 -18.46 -19.26
CA LYS A 527 -0.45 -18.52 -17.84
C LYS A 527 -1.02 -19.88 -17.40
N GLU A 528 -1.12 -20.86 -18.29
CA GLU A 528 -1.41 -22.30 -18.01
C GLU A 528 -2.36 -22.57 -16.82
N GLY A 529 -3.61 -22.10 -16.87
CA GLY A 529 -4.63 -22.38 -15.85
C GLY A 529 -4.69 -21.41 -14.66
N LYS A 530 -3.74 -20.45 -14.58
CA LYS A 530 -3.73 -19.35 -13.60
C LYS A 530 -4.58 -18.14 -14.01
N ILE A 531 -5.27 -18.24 -15.13
CA ILE A 531 -6.23 -17.27 -15.64
C ILE A 531 -7.51 -17.98 -16.09
N ILE A 532 -8.66 -17.37 -15.80
CA ILE A 532 -9.94 -17.75 -16.39
C ILE A 532 -10.38 -16.62 -17.33
N PRO A 533 -10.19 -16.77 -18.65
CA PRO A 533 -10.52 -15.75 -19.62
C PRO A 533 -11.97 -15.84 -20.15
N HIS A 534 -12.35 -14.88 -20.98
CA HIS A 534 -13.57 -14.85 -21.80
C HIS A 534 -14.87 -14.90 -21.01
N LEU A 535 -14.87 -14.35 -19.80
CA LEU A 535 -16.02 -14.30 -18.92
C LEU A 535 -16.96 -13.16 -19.31
N LYS A 536 -18.27 -13.42 -19.18
CA LYS A 536 -19.35 -12.46 -19.38
C LYS A 536 -20.09 -12.23 -18.08
N ILE A 537 -20.38 -10.98 -17.79
CA ILE A 537 -21.22 -10.59 -16.66
C ILE A 537 -22.68 -10.90 -17.00
N LYS A 538 -23.27 -11.86 -16.28
CA LYS A 538 -24.69 -12.20 -16.36
C LYS A 538 -25.53 -11.28 -15.49
N GLU A 539 -25.07 -11.03 -14.26
CA GLU A 539 -25.76 -10.21 -13.27
C GLU A 539 -24.75 -9.54 -12.33
N SER A 540 -25.07 -8.34 -11.86
CA SER A 540 -24.35 -7.69 -10.77
C SER A 540 -25.28 -6.82 -9.94
N ASP A 541 -25.18 -6.94 -8.61
CA ASP A 541 -25.89 -6.12 -7.62
C ASP A 541 -24.99 -5.02 -7.00
N GLY A 542 -23.78 -4.85 -7.55
CA GLY A 542 -22.74 -3.95 -7.04
C GLY A 542 -21.81 -4.57 -5.98
N THR A 543 -22.23 -5.65 -5.31
CA THR A 543 -21.41 -6.39 -4.33
C THR A 543 -21.06 -7.80 -4.78
N HIS A 544 -21.94 -8.41 -5.57
CA HIS A 544 -21.76 -9.70 -6.21
C HIS A 544 -21.77 -9.52 -7.72
N ILE A 545 -20.95 -10.33 -8.41
CA ILE A 545 -20.92 -10.44 -9.87
C ILE A 545 -21.06 -11.91 -10.22
N THR A 546 -22.09 -12.25 -10.98
CA THR A 546 -22.26 -13.59 -11.55
C THR A 546 -21.68 -13.59 -12.96
N LEU A 547 -20.70 -14.45 -13.18
CA LEU A 547 -19.94 -14.61 -14.41
C LEU A 547 -20.29 -15.93 -15.07
N THR A 548 -20.33 -15.91 -16.40
CA THR A 548 -20.63 -17.05 -17.27
C THR A 548 -19.70 -17.04 -18.47
N TRP A 549 -19.65 -18.11 -19.23
CA TRP A 549 -18.80 -18.28 -20.41
C TRP A 549 -19.55 -19.11 -21.47
N ASP A 550 -19.15 -18.98 -22.74
CA ASP A 550 -19.80 -19.71 -23.84
C ASP A 550 -19.14 -21.08 -24.11
N ASP A 551 -17.81 -21.17 -23.98
CA ASP A 551 -17.00 -22.34 -24.29
C ASP A 551 -16.65 -23.15 -23.04
N GLU A 552 -16.18 -24.39 -23.17
CA GLU A 552 -15.71 -25.14 -21.99
C GLU A 552 -14.61 -24.38 -21.24
N LEU A 553 -14.78 -24.24 -19.92
CA LEU A 553 -13.76 -23.65 -19.05
C LEU A 553 -12.43 -24.37 -19.23
N PRO A 554 -11.31 -23.64 -19.38
CA PRO A 554 -10.00 -24.24 -19.35
C PRO A 554 -9.76 -24.91 -17.99
N ILE A 555 -8.90 -25.94 -17.97
CA ILE A 555 -8.43 -26.53 -16.72
C ILE A 555 -7.74 -25.44 -15.92
N THR A 556 -8.20 -25.25 -14.69
CA THR A 556 -7.82 -24.12 -13.85
C THR A 556 -7.64 -24.58 -12.40
N ASP A 557 -6.75 -23.92 -11.68
CA ASP A 557 -6.44 -24.26 -10.28
C ASP A 557 -7.29 -23.48 -9.26
N PHE A 558 -8.16 -22.59 -9.75
CA PHE A 558 -9.01 -21.74 -8.93
C PHE A 558 -10.00 -22.54 -8.14
N ARG A 559 -10.28 -22.02 -6.95
CA ARG A 559 -11.22 -22.57 -6.00
C ARG A 559 -11.99 -21.42 -5.42
N SER A 560 -13.24 -21.73 -5.23
CA SER A 560 -13.99 -21.35 -4.07
C SER A 560 -13.19 -20.90 -2.83
N GLY A 561 -13.20 -19.59 -2.54
CA GLY A 561 -12.47 -18.95 -1.44
C GLY A 561 -11.21 -18.19 -1.86
N ASP A 562 -10.74 -18.39 -3.10
CA ASP A 562 -9.55 -17.72 -3.62
C ASP A 562 -9.78 -16.23 -3.79
N ILE A 563 -8.73 -15.46 -3.49
CA ILE A 563 -8.72 -14.02 -3.65
C ILE A 563 -8.26 -13.74 -5.07
N VAL A 564 -9.08 -12.99 -5.79
CA VAL A 564 -8.88 -12.80 -7.22
C VAL A 564 -8.99 -11.35 -7.62
N ILE A 565 -8.36 -11.05 -8.75
CA ILE A 565 -8.58 -9.83 -9.50
C ILE A 565 -9.51 -10.10 -10.67
N PHE A 566 -10.33 -9.11 -11.02
CA PHE A 566 -11.28 -9.14 -12.11
C PHE A 566 -11.12 -7.86 -12.95
N TYR A 567 -10.95 -8.01 -14.26
CA TYR A 567 -10.64 -6.89 -15.16
C TYR A 567 -11.08 -7.16 -16.62
N ASP A 568 -11.19 -6.10 -17.42
CA ASP A 568 -11.61 -6.17 -18.82
C ASP A 568 -10.43 -6.65 -19.68
N GLU A 569 -10.62 -7.75 -20.43
CA GLU A 569 -9.58 -8.37 -21.25
C GLU A 569 -9.12 -7.49 -22.41
N ALA A 570 -9.96 -6.56 -22.86
CA ALA A 570 -9.60 -5.68 -23.97
C ALA A 570 -8.50 -4.67 -23.60
N LYS A 571 -8.18 -4.55 -22.30
CA LYS A 571 -7.19 -3.60 -21.77
C LYS A 571 -6.10 -4.35 -21.00
N GLY A 572 -4.87 -3.84 -21.05
CA GLY A 572 -3.82 -4.28 -20.14
C GLY A 572 -4.23 -4.02 -18.69
N VAL A 573 -3.87 -4.91 -17.76
CA VAL A 573 -4.18 -4.78 -16.33
C VAL A 573 -3.65 -3.46 -15.73
N GLU A 574 -2.56 -2.92 -16.29
CA GLU A 574 -1.94 -1.65 -15.92
C GLU A 574 -2.61 -0.42 -16.54
N LYS A 575 -3.57 -0.62 -17.44
CA LYS A 575 -4.32 0.43 -18.16
C LYS A 575 -5.77 0.57 -17.69
N GLN A 576 -6.09 0.01 -16.54
CA GLN A 576 -7.43 0.03 -15.96
C GLN A 576 -7.39 -0.10 -14.44
N GLU A 577 -8.52 0.16 -13.81
CA GLU A 577 -8.80 -0.26 -12.45
C GLU A 577 -8.95 -1.78 -12.36
N ILE A 578 -8.50 -2.34 -11.24
CA ILE A 578 -8.64 -3.74 -10.92
C ILE A 578 -9.69 -3.91 -9.84
N ILE A 579 -10.67 -4.76 -10.12
CA ILE A 579 -11.71 -5.14 -9.16
C ILE A 579 -11.17 -6.33 -8.36
N ARG A 580 -10.96 -6.14 -7.06
CA ARG A 580 -10.53 -7.23 -6.16
C ARG A 580 -11.76 -7.88 -5.53
N GLY A 581 -11.75 -9.21 -5.47
CA GLY A 581 -12.84 -9.99 -4.93
C GLY A 581 -12.40 -11.32 -4.34
N VAL A 582 -13.39 -12.12 -3.96
CA VAL A 582 -13.23 -13.51 -3.54
C VAL A 582 -14.20 -14.35 -4.36
N ILE A 583 -13.76 -15.53 -4.82
CA ILE A 583 -14.66 -16.51 -5.44
C ILE A 583 -15.57 -17.08 -4.35
N GLU A 584 -16.82 -16.62 -4.32
CA GLU A 584 -17.83 -17.05 -3.35
C GLU A 584 -18.53 -18.34 -3.78
N ASP A 585 -18.62 -18.59 -5.09
CA ASP A 585 -19.05 -19.88 -5.63
C ASP A 585 -18.48 -20.13 -7.02
N MET A 586 -18.28 -21.40 -7.36
CA MET A 586 -17.83 -21.80 -8.69
C MET A 586 -18.33 -23.21 -9.03
N ASP A 587 -19.02 -23.32 -10.15
CA ASP A 587 -19.50 -24.58 -10.72
C ASP A 587 -19.15 -24.67 -12.22
N LYS A 588 -19.77 -25.61 -12.95
CA LYS A 588 -19.50 -25.85 -14.37
C LYS A 588 -20.18 -24.85 -15.32
N GLU A 589 -21.03 -23.96 -14.81
CA GLU A 589 -21.81 -23.01 -15.60
C GLU A 589 -21.59 -21.55 -15.18
N ARG A 590 -21.19 -21.30 -13.92
CA ARG A 590 -21.00 -19.95 -13.39
C ARG A 590 -19.90 -19.83 -12.34
N ILE A 591 -19.38 -18.61 -12.23
CA ILE A 591 -18.56 -18.14 -11.11
C ILE A 591 -19.29 -16.98 -10.44
N VAL A 592 -19.38 -17.01 -9.11
CA VAL A 592 -19.92 -15.89 -8.32
C VAL A 592 -18.76 -15.23 -7.57
N LEU A 593 -18.51 -13.97 -7.89
CA LEU A 593 -17.51 -13.15 -7.21
C LEU A 593 -18.17 -12.23 -6.21
N ARG A 594 -17.65 -12.19 -4.99
CA ARG A 594 -17.95 -11.14 -4.02
C ARG A 594 -16.87 -10.08 -4.07
N VAL A 595 -17.23 -8.89 -4.50
CA VAL A 595 -16.33 -7.75 -4.72
C VAL A 595 -16.06 -6.99 -3.41
N ARG A 596 -14.86 -6.46 -3.26
CA ARG A 596 -14.49 -5.55 -2.16
C ARG A 596 -14.82 -4.10 -2.50
N GLY A 597 -15.37 -3.34 -1.55
CA GLY A 597 -15.64 -1.90 -1.70
C GLY A 597 -16.91 -1.52 -2.46
N GLY A 598 -17.49 -2.46 -3.22
CA GLY A 598 -18.72 -2.24 -3.99
C GLY A 598 -18.48 -1.47 -5.30
N ILE A 599 -19.42 -1.61 -6.24
CA ILE A 599 -19.31 -1.06 -7.60
C ILE A 599 -20.60 -0.34 -7.98
N SER A 600 -20.48 0.95 -8.35
CA SER A 600 -21.58 1.77 -8.87
C SER A 600 -21.27 2.28 -10.27
N ARG A 601 -21.14 1.34 -11.22
CA ARG A 601 -20.98 1.63 -12.64
C ARG A 601 -21.75 0.65 -13.50
N LYS A 602 -22.01 1.06 -14.74
CA LYS A 602 -22.50 0.15 -15.78
C LYS A 602 -21.32 -0.56 -16.43
N PHE A 603 -21.44 -1.87 -16.56
CA PHE A 603 -20.51 -2.67 -17.36
C PHE A 603 -20.98 -2.71 -18.81
N ASP A 604 -20.03 -2.73 -19.76
CA ASP A 604 -20.37 -2.98 -21.15
C ASP A 604 -20.74 -4.46 -21.33
N SER A 605 -21.95 -4.70 -21.80
CA SER A 605 -22.48 -6.04 -22.14
C SER A 605 -21.66 -6.80 -23.19
N LYS A 606 -20.80 -6.11 -23.95
CA LYS A 606 -19.94 -6.72 -24.98
C LYS A 606 -18.52 -7.01 -24.51
N SER A 607 -18.10 -6.46 -23.36
CA SER A 607 -16.76 -6.73 -22.83
C SER A 607 -16.64 -8.19 -22.38
N LEU A 608 -15.47 -8.76 -22.64
CA LEU A 608 -15.04 -10.01 -22.04
C LEU A 608 -14.12 -9.69 -20.87
N TRP A 609 -14.18 -10.53 -19.86
CA TRP A 609 -13.50 -10.31 -18.60
C TRP A 609 -12.62 -11.51 -18.24
N ALA A 610 -11.57 -11.24 -17.49
CA ALA A 610 -10.67 -12.26 -16.97
C ALA A 610 -10.64 -12.23 -15.45
N ILE A 611 -10.36 -13.40 -14.88
CA ILE A 611 -10.01 -13.58 -13.47
C ILE A 611 -8.60 -14.11 -13.37
N GLU A 612 -7.78 -13.51 -12.51
CA GLU A 612 -6.47 -14.03 -12.10
C GLU A 612 -6.33 -14.07 -10.57
N HIS A 613 -5.43 -14.90 -10.04
CA HIS A 613 -5.13 -14.92 -8.60
C HIS A 613 -4.53 -13.60 -8.14
N ASP A 614 -4.93 -13.15 -6.96
CA ASP A 614 -4.42 -11.94 -6.35
C ASP A 614 -3.45 -12.24 -5.20
N VAL A 615 -2.50 -11.34 -4.97
CA VAL A 615 -1.52 -11.45 -3.89
C VAL A 615 -1.76 -10.33 -2.87
N LEU A 616 -2.02 -10.71 -1.62
CA LEU A 616 -2.16 -9.74 -0.53
C LEU A 616 -0.81 -9.45 0.12
N GLU A 617 -0.32 -8.21 -0.01
CA GLU A 617 0.97 -7.79 0.57
C GLU A 617 1.07 -8.05 2.07
N THR A 618 -0.03 -7.85 2.81
CA THR A 618 -0.05 -8.12 4.26
C THR A 618 0.37 -9.55 4.60
N PHE A 619 0.00 -10.52 3.77
CA PHE A 619 0.36 -11.93 3.99
C PHE A 619 1.80 -12.23 3.60
N LEU A 620 2.35 -11.52 2.61
CA LEU A 620 3.75 -11.66 2.23
C LEU A 620 4.69 -11.12 3.31
N TYR A 621 4.33 -10.01 3.94
CA TYR A 621 5.19 -9.35 4.92
C TYR A 621 4.93 -9.76 6.37
N SER A 622 3.77 -10.36 6.70
CA SER A 622 3.46 -10.77 8.08
C SER A 622 4.51 -11.67 8.76
N PRO A 623 5.22 -12.59 8.05
CA PRO A 623 6.27 -13.39 8.68
C PRO A 623 7.39 -12.55 9.28
N MET A 624 7.70 -11.36 8.72
CA MET A 624 8.71 -10.45 9.30
C MET A 624 8.36 -10.05 10.73
N SER A 625 7.09 -9.73 10.98
CA SER A 625 6.63 -9.36 12.32
C SER A 625 6.50 -10.55 13.27
N SER A 626 6.16 -11.73 12.72
CA SER A 626 6.11 -13.00 13.46
C SER A 626 7.48 -13.33 14.07
N LEU A 627 8.56 -13.17 13.29
CA LEU A 627 9.94 -13.35 13.77
C LEU A 627 10.27 -12.42 14.95
N ILE A 628 9.87 -11.15 14.89
CA ILE A 628 10.13 -10.20 15.99
C ILE A 628 9.30 -10.55 17.23
N ASN A 629 8.01 -10.86 17.07
CA ASN A 629 7.15 -11.28 18.19
C ASN A 629 7.71 -12.54 18.88
N PHE A 630 8.31 -13.45 18.13
CA PHE A 630 9.02 -14.59 18.68
C PHE A 630 10.28 -14.19 19.47
N LEU A 631 11.13 -13.33 18.90
CA LEU A 631 12.37 -12.89 19.56
C LEU A 631 12.11 -12.05 20.83
N GLU A 632 10.95 -11.41 20.93
CA GLU A 632 10.50 -10.68 22.11
C GLU A 632 9.95 -11.57 23.24
N SER A 633 9.69 -12.86 22.97
CA SER A 633 9.26 -13.81 24.00
C SER A 633 10.37 -14.15 25.00
N THR A 634 10.03 -14.84 26.09
CA THR A 634 11.01 -15.18 27.14
C THR A 634 12.13 -16.08 26.58
N GLN A 635 13.33 -16.00 27.16
CA GLN A 635 14.44 -16.86 26.75
C GLN A 635 14.06 -18.34 26.80
N ASP A 636 13.34 -18.76 27.85
CA ASP A 636 12.88 -20.15 28.01
C ASP A 636 11.95 -20.59 26.87
N LYS A 637 11.04 -19.71 26.42
CA LYS A 637 10.14 -20.02 25.29
C LYS A 637 10.90 -20.09 23.97
N ARG A 638 11.89 -19.21 23.77
CA ARG A 638 12.75 -19.26 22.58
C ARG A 638 13.62 -20.51 22.54
N ASP A 639 14.23 -20.87 23.66
CA ASP A 639 15.04 -22.08 23.77
C ASP A 639 14.19 -23.34 23.52
N LEU A 640 12.94 -23.38 24.01
CA LEU A 640 11.99 -24.45 23.73
C LEU A 640 11.63 -24.54 22.25
N LEU A 641 11.17 -23.44 21.63
CA LEU A 641 10.67 -23.46 20.25
C LEU A 641 11.79 -23.63 19.21
N LEU A 642 13.03 -23.23 19.52
CA LEU A 642 14.20 -23.53 18.68
C LEU A 642 14.71 -24.98 18.84
N GLY A 643 14.15 -25.76 19.79
CA GLY A 643 14.63 -27.11 20.06
C GLY A 643 15.94 -27.16 20.87
N LEU A 644 16.33 -26.07 21.53
CA LEU A 644 17.51 -26.01 22.41
C LEU A 644 17.22 -26.56 23.82
N ARG A 645 15.93 -26.74 24.17
CA ARG A 645 15.46 -27.31 25.43
C ARG A 645 14.33 -28.31 25.17
N GLU A 646 14.32 -29.43 25.90
CA GLU A 646 13.21 -30.39 25.88
C GLU A 646 11.93 -29.84 26.55
N PRO A 647 10.73 -30.17 26.03
CA PRO A 647 9.47 -29.77 26.65
C PRO A 647 9.20 -30.49 27.96
N LYS A 648 8.49 -29.82 28.88
CA LYS A 648 8.00 -30.42 30.13
C LYS A 648 6.68 -31.15 29.90
N ALA A 649 6.52 -32.29 30.58
CA ALA A 649 5.30 -33.07 30.62
C ALA A 649 5.22 -33.84 31.94
N ASP A 650 3.99 -34.07 32.40
CA ASP A 650 3.69 -34.99 33.50
C ASP A 650 4.00 -36.44 33.11
N GLU A 651 4.42 -37.26 34.09
CA GLU A 651 4.60 -38.69 33.87
C GLU A 651 3.26 -39.38 33.58
N VAL A 652 3.12 -39.93 32.38
CA VAL A 652 1.99 -40.79 32.03
C VAL A 652 2.36 -42.23 32.37
N ALA A 653 1.61 -42.86 33.29
CA ALA A 653 1.80 -44.26 33.61
C ALA A 653 1.70 -45.12 32.35
N SER A 654 2.68 -46.02 32.14
CA SER A 654 2.64 -47.01 31.07
C SER A 654 1.42 -47.90 31.29
N THR A 655 0.38 -47.68 30.50
CA THR A 655 -0.81 -48.51 30.49
C THR A 655 -0.70 -49.45 29.30
N ASP A 656 -0.90 -50.74 29.52
CA ASP A 656 -1.08 -51.75 28.46
C ASP A 656 -2.46 -51.52 27.82
N GLU A 657 -2.65 -50.37 27.17
CA GLU A 657 -3.89 -50.00 26.51
C GLU A 657 -3.87 -50.47 25.06
N ASP A 658 -4.89 -51.24 24.68
CA ASP A 658 -5.08 -51.73 23.31
C ASP A 658 -5.48 -50.60 22.32
N ASP A 659 -5.87 -49.40 22.80
CA ASP A 659 -6.27 -48.25 21.98
C ASP A 659 -5.19 -47.16 21.92
N GLU A 660 -4.49 -47.11 20.78
CA GLU A 660 -3.45 -46.14 20.48
C GLU A 660 -3.94 -44.67 20.60
N LYS A 661 -5.21 -44.39 20.26
CA LYS A 661 -5.75 -43.02 20.30
C LYS A 661 -5.91 -42.51 21.71
N GLU A 662 -6.40 -43.36 22.62
CA GLU A 662 -6.55 -42.99 24.03
C GLU A 662 -5.17 -42.74 24.67
N SER A 663 -4.17 -43.55 24.32
CA SER A 663 -2.78 -43.34 24.72
C SER A 663 -2.23 -41.98 24.27
N VAL A 664 -2.50 -41.59 23.01
CA VAL A 664 -2.11 -40.27 22.48
C VAL A 664 -2.86 -39.15 23.20
N LEU A 665 -4.17 -39.26 23.41
CA LEU A 665 -4.96 -38.25 24.14
C LEU A 665 -4.44 -38.02 25.56
N LYS A 666 -4.04 -39.08 26.27
CA LYS A 666 -3.44 -38.96 27.61
C LYS A 666 -2.12 -38.21 27.58
N ARG A 667 -1.24 -38.53 26.61
CA ARG A 667 0.04 -37.82 26.44
C ARG A 667 -0.17 -36.36 26.05
N MET A 668 -1.12 -36.07 25.16
CA MET A 668 -1.51 -34.70 24.84
C MET A 668 -1.95 -33.94 26.09
N LYS A 669 -2.78 -34.53 26.95
CA LYS A 669 -3.24 -33.90 28.21
C LYS A 669 -2.11 -33.68 29.21
N ALA A 670 -1.18 -34.64 29.33
CA ALA A 670 -0.04 -34.60 30.25
C ALA A 670 1.08 -33.64 29.83
N ALA A 671 1.15 -33.24 28.56
CA ALA A 671 2.10 -32.23 28.13
C ALA A 671 1.78 -30.85 28.73
N ASP A 672 2.80 -30.14 29.22
CA ASP A 672 2.65 -28.81 29.80
C ASP A 672 2.95 -27.69 28.80
N GLU A 673 3.90 -27.92 27.89
CA GLU A 673 4.48 -26.86 27.05
C GLU A 673 4.34 -27.13 25.55
N LEU A 674 4.78 -28.30 25.08
CA LEU A 674 4.75 -28.66 23.66
C LEU A 674 4.53 -30.16 23.49
N TYR A 675 3.63 -30.54 22.59
CA TYR A 675 3.45 -31.93 22.16
C TYR A 675 3.27 -32.02 20.65
N ILE A 676 3.87 -33.03 20.03
CA ILE A 676 3.79 -33.26 18.59
C ILE A 676 3.13 -34.62 18.35
N VAL A 677 2.07 -34.61 17.56
CA VAL A 677 1.35 -35.80 17.13
C VAL A 677 1.60 -36.00 15.64
N GLN A 678 2.25 -37.12 15.31
CA GLN A 678 2.25 -37.60 13.94
C GLN A 678 0.97 -38.38 13.67
N GLY A 679 0.17 -37.92 12.71
CA GLY A 679 -1.04 -38.61 12.30
C GLY A 679 -1.03 -38.95 10.81
N PRO A 680 -0.74 -40.22 10.43
CA PRO A 680 -0.82 -40.68 9.05
C PRO A 680 -2.22 -40.51 8.41
N PRO A 681 -2.34 -40.62 7.07
CA PRO A 681 -3.64 -40.59 6.40
C PRO A 681 -4.60 -41.66 6.93
N GLY A 682 -5.89 -41.31 7.11
CA GLY A 682 -6.93 -42.27 7.48
C GLY A 682 -6.99 -42.67 8.96
N THR A 683 -6.11 -42.15 9.83
CA THR A 683 -6.10 -42.47 11.28
C THR A 683 -7.21 -41.78 12.08
N GLY A 684 -8.01 -40.89 11.45
CA GLY A 684 -9.08 -40.15 12.10
C GLY A 684 -8.58 -39.02 13.02
N LYS A 685 -7.57 -38.27 12.56
CA LYS A 685 -7.01 -37.09 13.26
C LYS A 685 -8.09 -36.08 13.66
N THR A 686 -8.83 -35.56 12.68
CA THR A 686 -9.73 -34.41 12.86
C THR A 686 -11.02 -34.78 13.61
N SER A 687 -11.77 -35.77 13.11
CA SER A 687 -13.04 -36.20 13.73
C SER A 687 -12.85 -37.01 15.01
N GLY A 688 -11.76 -37.78 15.11
CA GLY A 688 -11.45 -38.63 16.26
C GLY A 688 -10.62 -37.88 17.32
N LEU A 689 -9.35 -37.61 17.02
CA LEU A 689 -8.39 -37.12 18.01
C LEU A 689 -8.62 -35.66 18.42
N ILE A 690 -8.63 -34.73 17.46
CA ILE A 690 -8.78 -33.29 17.70
C ILE A 690 -10.12 -33.00 18.36
N GLY A 691 -11.21 -33.50 17.77
CA GLY A 691 -12.56 -33.32 18.31
C GLY A 691 -12.70 -33.86 19.73
N LYS A 692 -12.16 -35.05 20.01
CA LYS A 692 -12.22 -35.64 21.35
C LYS A 692 -11.38 -34.88 22.37
N TYR A 693 -10.19 -34.44 21.98
CA TYR A 693 -9.34 -33.62 22.82
C TYR A 693 -10.04 -32.31 23.21
N ILE A 694 -10.61 -31.62 22.23
CA ILE A 694 -11.32 -30.35 22.45
C ILE A 694 -12.53 -30.55 23.36
N GLU A 695 -13.35 -31.57 23.09
CA GLU A 695 -14.51 -31.94 23.92
C GLU A 695 -14.11 -32.19 25.38
N ASP A 696 -13.05 -32.97 25.61
CA ASP A 696 -12.59 -33.28 26.95
C ASP A 696 -12.10 -32.04 27.68
N ILE A 697 -11.27 -31.20 27.06
CA ILE A 697 -10.79 -29.95 27.68
C ILE A 697 -11.94 -28.98 27.93
N TYR A 698 -12.92 -28.89 27.02
CA TYR A 698 -14.08 -28.03 27.17
C TYR A 698 -14.94 -28.43 28.39
N HIS A 699 -15.24 -29.71 28.56
CA HIS A 699 -16.09 -30.18 29.67
C HIS A 699 -15.36 -30.36 31.01
N GLN A 700 -14.07 -30.69 30.98
CA GLN A 700 -13.32 -31.06 32.20
C GLN A 700 -12.56 -29.87 32.80
N THR A 701 -12.37 -28.79 32.04
CA THR A 701 -11.59 -27.63 32.47
C THR A 701 -12.32 -26.34 32.12
N ASN A 702 -11.77 -25.19 32.54
CA ASN A 702 -12.19 -23.86 32.07
C ASN A 702 -11.20 -23.25 31.06
N ARG A 703 -10.29 -24.06 30.50
CA ARG A 703 -9.27 -23.56 29.56
C ARG A 703 -9.90 -22.96 28.31
N VAL A 704 -9.27 -21.91 27.81
CA VAL A 704 -9.54 -21.28 26.52
C VAL A 704 -8.57 -21.83 25.49
N MET A 705 -9.10 -22.36 24.40
CA MET A 705 -8.32 -23.00 23.34
C MET A 705 -8.45 -22.26 22.02
N MET A 706 -7.33 -22.18 21.31
CA MET A 706 -7.23 -21.71 19.95
C MET A 706 -6.86 -22.87 19.04
N VAL A 707 -7.66 -23.11 18.01
CA VAL A 707 -7.46 -24.18 17.04
C VAL A 707 -7.13 -23.57 15.69
N LEU A 708 -5.94 -23.87 15.20
CA LEU A 708 -5.37 -23.33 13.98
C LEU A 708 -5.21 -24.42 12.93
N SER A 709 -5.39 -24.06 11.67
CA SER A 709 -4.97 -24.91 10.55
C SER A 709 -4.48 -24.07 9.38
N PHE A 710 -3.82 -24.71 8.41
CA PHE A 710 -3.29 -24.05 7.22
C PHE A 710 -4.39 -23.55 6.28
N THR A 711 -5.44 -24.34 6.04
CA THR A 711 -6.47 -24.03 5.03
C THR A 711 -7.85 -23.79 5.63
N ASN A 712 -8.64 -22.88 5.04
CA ASN A 712 -10.04 -22.66 5.49
C ASN A 712 -10.88 -23.94 5.47
N ARG A 713 -10.59 -24.86 4.54
CA ARG A 713 -11.26 -26.16 4.45
C ARG A 713 -10.95 -27.03 5.68
N ALA A 714 -9.70 -27.18 6.06
CA ALA A 714 -9.33 -27.96 7.25
C ALA A 714 -9.93 -27.34 8.53
N VAL A 715 -9.94 -26.00 8.61
CA VAL A 715 -10.65 -25.29 9.68
C VAL A 715 -12.16 -25.62 9.66
N ASP A 716 -12.81 -25.68 8.47
CA ASP A 716 -14.23 -26.01 8.33
C ASP A 716 -14.53 -27.45 8.78
N GLU A 717 -13.65 -28.39 8.43
CA GLU A 717 -13.74 -29.80 8.86
C GLU A 717 -13.65 -29.93 10.39
N ILE A 718 -12.77 -29.15 11.04
CA ILE A 718 -12.70 -29.07 12.51
C ILE A 718 -14.01 -28.49 13.07
N CYS A 719 -14.51 -27.38 12.52
CA CYS A 719 -15.75 -26.76 12.97
C CYS A 719 -16.96 -27.72 12.87
N GLY A 720 -17.08 -28.45 11.76
CA GLY A 720 -18.15 -29.47 11.60
C GLY A 720 -18.06 -30.56 12.66
N CYS A 721 -16.85 -31.03 12.99
CA CYS A 721 -16.64 -31.97 14.09
C CYS A 721 -17.08 -31.41 15.45
N LEU A 722 -16.87 -30.12 15.71
CA LEU A 722 -17.33 -29.47 16.94
C LEU A 722 -18.85 -29.31 16.99
N GLN A 723 -19.50 -29.01 15.85
CA GLN A 723 -20.96 -28.97 15.73
C GLN A 723 -21.58 -30.34 16.03
N GLU A 724 -21.02 -31.43 15.48
CA GLU A 724 -21.48 -32.80 15.75
C GLU A 724 -21.35 -33.20 17.23
N ARG A 725 -20.50 -32.52 18.00
CA ARG A 725 -20.25 -32.75 19.42
C ARG A 725 -20.93 -31.73 20.35
N ASP A 726 -21.76 -30.84 19.79
CA ASP A 726 -22.43 -29.77 20.53
C ASP A 726 -21.46 -28.86 21.32
N ILE A 727 -20.24 -28.65 20.81
CA ILE A 727 -19.24 -27.78 21.42
C ILE A 727 -19.38 -26.35 20.86
N PRO A 728 -19.66 -25.33 21.69
CA PRO A 728 -19.69 -23.93 21.24
C PRO A 728 -18.29 -23.43 20.84
N PHE A 729 -18.21 -22.75 19.70
CA PHE A 729 -16.97 -22.13 19.23
C PHE A 729 -17.25 -20.83 18.46
N ILE A 730 -16.20 -20.03 18.27
CA ILE A 730 -16.17 -18.90 17.33
C ILE A 730 -15.23 -19.25 16.19
N ARG A 731 -15.76 -19.20 14.97
CA ARG A 731 -14.95 -19.29 13.76
C ARG A 731 -14.63 -17.89 13.23
N THR A 732 -13.36 -17.64 12.91
CA THR A 732 -12.94 -16.40 12.23
C THR A 732 -12.53 -16.66 10.78
N GLY A 733 -12.46 -15.59 9.99
CA GLY A 733 -12.18 -15.68 8.56
C GLY A 733 -13.44 -15.92 7.73
N ASN A 734 -13.29 -16.59 6.59
CA ASN A 734 -14.39 -16.93 5.69
C ASN A 734 -14.70 -18.43 5.77
N SER A 735 -15.96 -18.78 5.57
CA SER A 735 -16.42 -20.17 5.49
C SER A 735 -17.59 -20.30 4.52
N ARG A 736 -17.74 -21.51 3.98
CA ARG A 736 -18.93 -21.93 3.22
C ARG A 736 -19.81 -22.90 3.99
N GLY A 737 -19.20 -23.77 4.78
CA GLY A 737 -19.91 -24.79 5.54
C GLY A 737 -20.42 -24.29 6.89
N ILE A 738 -19.72 -23.32 7.47
CA ILE A 738 -20.01 -22.75 8.79
C ILE A 738 -20.61 -21.37 8.61
N THR A 739 -21.79 -21.14 9.18
CA THR A 739 -22.53 -19.89 9.00
C THR A 739 -22.83 -19.23 10.34
N ASP A 740 -23.53 -19.93 11.24
CA ASP A 740 -23.99 -19.35 12.50
C ASP A 740 -22.84 -19.01 13.47
N GLU A 741 -21.80 -19.84 13.51
CA GLU A 741 -20.63 -19.68 14.40
C GLU A 741 -19.54 -18.76 13.81
N LEU A 742 -19.75 -18.22 12.60
CA LEU A 742 -18.85 -17.21 12.05
C LEU A 742 -18.94 -15.93 12.88
N LEU A 743 -17.79 -15.41 13.32
CA LEU A 743 -17.70 -14.22 14.16
C LEU A 743 -18.53 -13.05 13.61
N TYR A 744 -18.45 -12.77 12.30
CA TYR A 744 -19.23 -11.71 11.67
C TYR A 744 -20.75 -11.90 11.84
N ASN A 745 -21.25 -13.12 11.69
CA ASN A 745 -22.69 -13.41 11.79
C ASN A 745 -23.16 -13.38 13.25
N LEU A 746 -22.31 -13.84 14.19
CA LEU A 746 -22.59 -13.74 15.62
C LEU A 746 -22.75 -12.29 16.08
N ILE A 747 -22.06 -11.33 15.47
CA ILE A 747 -21.96 -9.95 15.97
C ILE A 747 -22.71 -8.91 15.13
N ARG A 748 -23.14 -9.25 13.91
CA ARG A 748 -23.77 -8.28 12.99
C ARG A 748 -25.00 -7.63 13.64
N GLY A 749 -25.02 -6.30 13.65
CA GLY A 749 -26.14 -5.50 14.20
C GLY A 749 -26.16 -5.38 15.73
N LYS A 750 -25.22 -6.03 16.44
CA LYS A 750 -25.11 -5.96 17.90
C LYS A 750 -24.37 -4.70 18.36
N ARG A 751 -24.61 -4.30 19.61
CA ARG A 751 -23.88 -3.20 20.26
C ARG A 751 -22.58 -3.70 20.89
N TYR A 752 -21.66 -2.77 21.18
CA TYR A 752 -20.34 -3.07 21.72
C TYR A 752 -20.35 -4.09 22.87
N LEU A 753 -21.15 -3.88 23.93
CA LEU A 753 -21.14 -4.76 25.10
C LEU A 753 -21.58 -6.20 24.76
N GLU A 754 -22.49 -6.35 23.80
CA GLU A 754 -22.91 -7.68 23.34
C GLU A 754 -21.78 -8.38 22.56
N ILE A 755 -21.03 -7.63 21.75
CA ILE A 755 -19.87 -8.14 21.00
C ILE A 755 -18.73 -8.52 21.93
N GLU A 756 -18.46 -7.66 22.93
CA GLU A 756 -17.47 -7.91 23.97
C GLU A 756 -17.80 -9.19 24.74
N SER A 757 -19.04 -9.38 25.20
CA SER A 757 -19.45 -10.63 25.86
C SER A 757 -19.31 -11.85 24.94
N ILE A 758 -19.74 -11.77 23.68
CA ILE A 758 -19.60 -12.90 22.74
C ILE A 758 -18.15 -13.33 22.60
N ILE A 759 -17.23 -12.38 22.47
CA ILE A 759 -15.80 -12.70 22.39
C ILE A 759 -15.32 -13.19 23.75
N ALA A 760 -15.40 -12.38 24.81
CA ALA A 760 -14.79 -12.68 26.10
C ALA A 760 -15.30 -13.98 26.75
N ASP A 761 -16.59 -14.31 26.60
CA ASP A 761 -17.19 -15.48 27.24
C ASP A 761 -16.96 -16.79 26.45
N ASN A 762 -16.48 -16.69 25.21
CA ASN A 762 -16.21 -17.86 24.37
C ASN A 762 -14.86 -18.52 24.72
N ARG A 763 -14.86 -19.86 24.72
CA ARG A 763 -13.68 -20.66 25.10
C ARG A 763 -12.96 -21.32 23.94
N ILE A 764 -13.60 -21.52 22.79
CA ILE A 764 -13.02 -22.24 21.66
C ILE A 764 -12.99 -21.33 20.42
N TYR A 765 -11.80 -21.04 19.92
CA TYR A 765 -11.60 -20.22 18.72
C TYR A 765 -11.01 -21.07 17.61
N VAL A 766 -11.58 -20.99 16.40
CA VAL A 766 -11.10 -21.76 15.25
C VAL A 766 -10.78 -20.82 14.09
N ALA A 767 -9.57 -20.91 13.55
CA ALA A 767 -9.08 -19.98 12.53
C ALA A 767 -8.01 -20.60 11.63
N SER A 768 -7.79 -20.00 10.45
CA SER A 768 -6.54 -20.26 9.72
C SER A 768 -5.38 -19.52 10.39
N VAL A 769 -4.15 -20.06 10.29
CA VAL A 769 -2.93 -19.39 10.80
C VAL A 769 -2.80 -17.97 10.26
N GLN A 770 -3.10 -17.81 8.97
CA GLN A 770 -3.06 -16.52 8.29
C GLN A 770 -4.06 -15.51 8.87
N SER A 771 -5.30 -15.94 9.13
CA SER A 771 -6.29 -15.06 9.76
C SER A 771 -5.87 -14.71 11.19
N ALA A 772 -5.46 -15.72 11.97
CA ALA A 772 -5.05 -15.56 13.37
C ALA A 772 -3.95 -14.50 13.54
N ASN A 773 -2.90 -14.54 12.71
CA ASN A 773 -1.81 -13.56 12.75
C ASN A 773 -2.27 -12.09 12.71
N ALA A 774 -3.41 -11.81 12.06
CA ALA A 774 -3.91 -10.44 11.90
C ALA A 774 -4.58 -9.85 13.15
N TRP A 775 -5.11 -10.68 14.05
CA TRP A 775 -5.93 -10.23 15.18
C TRP A 775 -5.52 -10.83 16.53
N TYR A 776 -4.70 -11.88 16.54
CA TYR A 776 -4.39 -12.64 17.76
C TYR A 776 -3.73 -11.79 18.85
N LYS A 777 -2.81 -10.90 18.49
CA LYS A 777 -2.19 -9.95 19.43
C LYS A 777 -3.20 -9.03 20.12
N ASP A 778 -4.27 -8.66 19.43
CA ASP A 778 -5.37 -7.89 20.01
C ASP A 778 -6.28 -8.79 20.87
N LEU A 779 -6.55 -10.02 20.44
CA LEU A 779 -7.34 -10.98 21.22
C LEU A 779 -6.73 -11.26 22.60
N GLN A 780 -5.40 -11.35 22.69
CA GLN A 780 -4.69 -11.58 23.96
C GLN A 780 -4.86 -10.45 25.00
N ARG A 781 -5.36 -9.29 24.58
CA ARG A 781 -5.72 -8.20 25.50
C ARG A 781 -7.14 -8.33 26.06
N ILE A 782 -7.92 -9.25 25.50
CA ILE A 782 -9.32 -9.53 25.88
C ILE A 782 -9.37 -10.80 26.73
N ILE A 783 -8.69 -11.86 26.27
CA ILE A 783 -8.68 -13.18 26.90
C ILE A 783 -7.26 -13.75 26.95
N THR A 784 -7.01 -14.66 27.89
CA THR A 784 -5.80 -15.49 27.93
C THR A 784 -6.07 -16.78 27.18
N VAL A 785 -5.25 -17.10 26.17
CA VAL A 785 -5.31 -18.38 25.46
C VAL A 785 -4.38 -19.36 26.16
N ASP A 786 -4.96 -20.35 26.84
CA ASP A 786 -4.22 -21.34 27.62
C ASP A 786 -3.52 -22.37 26.74
N GLU A 787 -4.11 -22.68 25.59
CA GLU A 787 -3.62 -23.74 24.71
C GLU A 787 -3.90 -23.48 23.23
N ILE A 788 -2.89 -23.73 22.39
CA ILE A 788 -2.99 -23.67 20.93
C ILE A 788 -2.84 -25.09 20.35
N LEU A 789 -3.83 -25.52 19.56
CA LEU A 789 -3.77 -26.72 18.76
C LEU A 789 -3.60 -26.34 17.28
N VAL A 790 -2.60 -26.90 16.61
CA VAL A 790 -2.31 -26.64 15.20
C VAL A 790 -2.48 -27.93 14.41
N ASP A 791 -3.49 -27.99 13.56
CA ASP A 791 -3.69 -29.07 12.58
C ASP A 791 -2.97 -28.74 11.28
N GLU A 792 -2.59 -29.78 10.53
CA GLU A 792 -1.76 -29.68 9.33
C GLU A 792 -0.44 -28.90 9.58
N ALA A 793 0.16 -29.09 10.75
CA ALA A 793 1.36 -28.37 11.18
C ALA A 793 2.56 -28.55 10.21
N SER A 794 2.68 -29.71 9.57
CA SER A 794 3.75 -29.99 8.57
C SER A 794 3.60 -29.22 7.26
N GLN A 795 2.46 -28.54 7.04
CA GLN A 795 2.18 -27.72 5.86
C GLN A 795 2.39 -26.21 6.12
N ILE A 796 2.79 -25.81 7.33
CA ILE A 796 2.96 -24.41 7.73
C ILE A 796 4.45 -24.10 7.84
N LEU A 797 4.88 -23.00 7.22
CA LEU A 797 6.26 -22.52 7.38
C LEU A 797 6.48 -22.00 8.80
N GLU A 798 7.61 -22.34 9.43
CA GLU A 798 7.92 -21.98 10.82
C GLU A 798 7.72 -20.47 11.07
N ASN A 799 8.30 -19.63 10.21
CA ASN A 799 8.21 -18.17 10.32
C ASN A 799 6.79 -17.58 10.21
N GLN A 800 5.81 -18.36 9.72
CA GLN A 800 4.41 -17.92 9.62
C GLN A 800 3.63 -18.10 10.92
N ILE A 801 4.09 -18.94 11.85
CA ILE A 801 3.31 -19.30 13.05
C ILE A 801 4.01 -18.97 14.37
N LEU A 802 5.34 -18.86 14.39
CA LEU A 802 6.12 -18.62 15.61
C LEU A 802 5.63 -17.43 16.46
N GLY A 803 5.23 -16.32 15.84
CA GLY A 803 4.74 -15.15 16.55
C GLY A 803 3.42 -15.37 17.31
N VAL A 804 2.60 -16.34 16.88
CA VAL A 804 1.38 -16.75 17.59
C VAL A 804 1.73 -17.70 18.73
N LEU A 805 2.58 -18.69 18.45
CA LEU A 805 3.01 -19.71 19.41
C LEU A 805 3.81 -19.16 20.59
N SER A 806 4.57 -18.09 20.37
CA SER A 806 5.49 -17.52 21.36
C SER A 806 4.80 -16.91 22.59
N SER A 807 3.48 -16.84 22.57
CA SER A 807 2.66 -16.14 23.57
C SER A 807 1.63 -17.03 24.26
N CYS A 808 1.62 -18.33 23.94
CA CYS A 808 0.82 -19.34 24.61
C CYS A 808 1.73 -20.30 25.36
N ASP A 809 1.31 -20.78 26.51
CA ASP A 809 2.13 -21.67 27.34
C ASP A 809 2.20 -23.08 26.74
N LYS A 810 1.04 -23.63 26.35
CA LYS A 810 0.92 -24.99 25.80
C LYS A 810 0.56 -24.99 24.31
N CYS A 811 1.36 -25.70 23.51
CA CYS A 811 1.10 -25.89 22.08
C CYS A 811 1.04 -27.39 21.73
N ILE A 812 0.08 -27.78 20.89
CA ILE A 812 0.00 -29.13 20.32
C ILE A 812 0.03 -29.05 18.80
N PHE A 813 0.98 -29.71 18.17
CA PHE A 813 1.09 -29.80 16.71
C PHE A 813 0.63 -31.16 16.23
N ILE A 814 -0.21 -31.16 15.21
CA ILE A 814 -0.74 -32.36 14.59
C ILE A 814 -0.47 -32.25 13.10
N GLY A 815 0.19 -33.26 12.54
CA GLY A 815 0.56 -33.27 11.14
C GLY A 815 1.23 -34.57 10.74
N ASP A 816 1.79 -34.58 9.54
CA ASP A 816 2.58 -35.70 9.05
C ASP A 816 3.64 -35.18 8.10
N GLN A 817 4.90 -35.29 8.52
CA GLN A 817 6.07 -34.88 7.76
C GLN A 817 6.29 -35.74 6.51
N ASN A 818 5.61 -36.89 6.40
CA ASN A 818 5.66 -37.74 5.21
C ASN A 818 4.59 -37.37 4.16
N GLN A 819 3.75 -36.37 4.43
CA GLN A 819 2.77 -35.82 3.48
C GLN A 819 3.34 -34.59 2.76
N LEU A 820 2.46 -33.83 2.09
CA LEU A 820 2.89 -32.65 1.35
C LEU A 820 3.53 -31.63 2.30
N PRO A 821 4.72 -31.10 1.96
CA PRO A 821 5.32 -30.02 2.72
C PRO A 821 4.57 -28.70 2.48
N ALA A 822 4.85 -27.71 3.34
CA ALA A 822 4.55 -26.31 3.07
C ALA A 822 4.97 -25.90 1.65
N ILE A 823 4.09 -25.17 0.95
CA ILE A 823 4.34 -24.68 -0.40
C ILE A 823 5.15 -23.38 -0.29
N SER A 824 6.31 -23.34 -0.94
CA SER A 824 7.12 -22.15 -1.13
C SER A 824 7.47 -22.00 -2.61
N VAL A 825 7.51 -20.77 -3.09
CA VAL A 825 7.97 -20.46 -4.46
C VAL A 825 9.50 -20.48 -4.58
N GLN A 826 10.20 -20.56 -3.44
CA GLN A 826 11.65 -20.65 -3.37
C GLN A 826 12.16 -22.06 -3.58
N ASP A 827 13.26 -22.11 -4.33
CA ASP A 827 14.15 -23.26 -4.36
C ASP A 827 14.70 -23.54 -2.95
N ASN A 828 15.07 -24.80 -2.71
CA ASN A 828 15.60 -25.24 -1.43
C ASN A 828 16.94 -24.54 -1.12
N ILE A 829 16.99 -23.76 -0.04
CA ILE A 829 18.20 -23.07 0.41
C ILE A 829 18.65 -23.69 1.73
N ARG A 830 19.80 -24.38 1.67
CA ARG A 830 20.43 -24.94 2.87
C ARG A 830 20.69 -23.87 3.92
N TYR A 831 20.37 -24.19 5.17
CA TYR A 831 20.88 -23.42 6.30
C TYR A 831 22.40 -23.56 6.38
N SER A 832 23.09 -22.45 6.64
CA SER A 832 24.55 -22.39 6.75
C SER A 832 24.94 -21.67 8.02
N PHE A 833 24.53 -22.23 9.16
CA PHE A 833 24.82 -21.68 10.48
C PHE A 833 26.28 -21.86 10.87
N LYS A 834 26.83 -20.84 11.55
CA LYS A 834 28.18 -20.85 12.10
C LYS A 834 28.17 -21.10 13.60
N GLU A 835 27.09 -20.72 14.29
CA GLU A 835 26.97 -20.90 15.72
C GLU A 835 26.73 -22.38 16.08
N PRO A 836 27.49 -22.97 17.03
CA PRO A 836 27.43 -24.39 17.35
C PRO A 836 26.04 -24.88 17.77
N GLU A 837 25.30 -24.05 18.50
CA GLU A 837 23.95 -24.35 18.98
C GLU A 837 23.00 -24.65 17.81
N LEU A 838 23.08 -23.90 16.71
CA LEU A 838 22.24 -24.12 15.53
C LEU A 838 22.73 -25.26 14.65
N GLN A 839 24.05 -25.48 14.57
CA GLN A 839 24.61 -26.62 13.85
C GLN A 839 24.17 -27.96 14.43
N ALA A 840 24.03 -28.02 15.76
CA ALA A 840 23.57 -29.21 16.47
C ALA A 840 22.08 -29.55 16.22
N LEU A 841 21.28 -28.59 15.76
CA LEU A 841 19.86 -28.77 15.47
C LEU A 841 19.60 -29.46 14.12
N HIS A 842 20.63 -29.66 13.31
CA HIS A 842 20.54 -30.37 12.02
C HIS A 842 19.43 -29.85 11.10
N TYR A 843 19.24 -28.52 11.04
CA TYR A 843 18.38 -27.88 10.04
C TYR A 843 18.71 -28.42 8.64
N ASP A 844 17.69 -28.90 7.94
CA ASP A 844 17.85 -29.54 6.64
C ASP A 844 17.74 -28.55 5.48
N ASP A 845 17.61 -29.08 4.26
CA ASP A 845 17.50 -28.32 3.02
C ASP A 845 16.07 -27.85 2.75
N THR A 846 15.08 -28.37 3.48
CA THR A 846 13.69 -27.98 3.27
C THR A 846 13.50 -26.59 3.86
N ASN A 847 12.78 -25.74 3.13
CA ASN A 847 12.42 -24.39 3.57
C ASN A 847 11.43 -24.40 4.77
N GLN A 848 11.41 -25.48 5.57
CA GLN A 848 10.52 -25.69 6.70
C GLN A 848 11.15 -25.25 8.01
#